data_AF-A0A7X7HZM6-F1
#
_entry.id   AF-A0A7X7HZM6-F1
#
_cell.length_a   1.000
_cell.length_b   1.000
_cell.length_c   1.000
_cell.angle_alpha   90.00
_cell.angle_beta   90.00
_cell.angle_gamma   90.00
#
_symmetry.space_group_name_H-M   'P 1'
#
loop_
_entity.id
_entity.type
_entity.pdbx_description
1 polymer ?
#
loop_
_entity_poly.entity_id
_entity_poly.type
_entity_poly.pdbx_seq_one_letter_code
_entity_poly.pdbx_strand_id
1 'polypeptide(L)'
;MADTPWSTCGPWRFLIAPGWDRPGFPEVLAQLSFLLEKQSAPLAIPGRNRVDRLALPWGDDSLDAVVKTYGLQSAGRDRLAARSGSKAWRAFQTASLLRAAGVGTPTPVAVVERWEGTRLRASRLVTTYVPDLGNLRDELDRMYAQSPYCAPLMTLLQCTATAVRAMHDAGILHRDLGNQNIGLRRNPDNADSPWEVLFLDLNRAHVMPDPPLEERGADLARLDLPSDFLRVFHAMYFHGHPPPAAFQTAEHKARRAFAIHTALRPVRHPLREARLRHTLRANPPPLRGREIWIWDDRSAQAIPAYTPRDRRKLLPAANVSASLHGLARKGLAVSRGFRLLWKQSFQQPVPFDGTIGMTLEPEPATWSRQLDFLSRLQGPQQMPLLLRLYHHQNSEAWHWTLDQALNLHRQGHAVALDLVQDRRSVREPRGWRQMVTLAFDRAHTFADFFEIGHAVNRSKWGVWDHREYLRLLDPVRACLIQYPDARITGPACIDFEPHALAGLLHLLPADLRFHALSHHLYVDRRGAPENTQGAWNTVGKCALLRAFARAFRFADDRLIISEVNWPLRGTGVWSPVNSPYETLEPRQNDPSVSEEDYAAYMARYLLLTIASGHVARVYWWRLAARGFGLIDDTDPAAWRPRPAFQALQTLLEKLAGATFSRKLDTPPGEFALEFSRPAAAPLTVRWTLASAPEFS
;
A
#
# COMPACT_ATOMS: atom_id res chain seq x y z
N MET A 1 -8.73 0.52 -43.41
CA MET A 1 -9.56 1.70 -43.76
C MET A 1 -8.78 2.67 -44.65
N ALA A 2 -8.13 2.18 -45.71
CA ALA A 2 -7.26 3.02 -46.55
C ALA A 2 -8.04 3.81 -47.63
N ASP A 3 -9.35 3.59 -47.80
CA ASP A 3 -10.10 4.09 -48.96
C ASP A 3 -11.21 5.09 -48.63
N THR A 4 -11.22 5.71 -47.44
CA THR A 4 -12.14 6.83 -47.21
C THR A 4 -11.71 8.02 -48.07
N PRO A 5 -12.52 8.47 -49.04
CA PRO A 5 -12.13 9.56 -49.93
C PRO A 5 -12.11 10.90 -49.17
N TRP A 6 -11.20 11.79 -49.55
CA TRP A 6 -11.27 13.18 -49.13
C TRP A 6 -12.36 13.90 -49.92
N SER A 7 -13.25 14.61 -49.24
CA SER A 7 -14.22 15.53 -49.84
C SER A 7 -13.72 16.98 -49.72
N THR A 8 -14.23 17.87 -50.56
CA THR A 8 -13.86 19.30 -50.55
C THR A 8 -15.09 20.19 -50.58
N CYS A 9 -15.08 21.25 -49.77
CA CYS A 9 -16.08 22.33 -49.80
C CYS A 9 -15.34 23.67 -49.66
N GLY A 10 -15.30 24.44 -50.75
CA GLY A 10 -14.48 25.65 -50.83
C GLY A 10 -12.99 25.39 -50.55
N PRO A 11 -12.33 26.17 -49.66
CA PRO A 11 -10.91 26.00 -49.34
C PRO A 11 -10.62 24.85 -48.35
N TRP A 12 -11.65 24.11 -47.94
CA TRP A 12 -11.57 23.07 -46.94
C TRP A 12 -11.59 21.68 -47.57
N ARG A 13 -10.82 20.77 -47.00
CA ARG A 13 -10.91 19.34 -47.27
C ARG A 13 -11.26 18.57 -46.00
N PHE A 14 -12.05 17.52 -46.17
CA PHE A 14 -12.56 16.71 -45.07
C PHE A 14 -12.33 15.23 -45.34
N LEU A 15 -12.05 14.49 -44.28
CA LEU A 15 -12.08 13.02 -44.30
C LEU A 15 -13.14 12.61 -43.28
N ILE A 16 -14.26 12.03 -43.72
CA ILE A 16 -15.40 11.68 -42.85
C ILE A 16 -15.42 10.17 -42.66
N ALA A 17 -15.47 9.70 -41.42
CA ALA A 17 -15.50 8.28 -41.12
C ALA A 17 -16.75 7.60 -41.73
N PRO A 18 -16.65 6.32 -42.15
CA PRO A 18 -17.81 5.57 -42.63
C PRO A 18 -18.98 5.63 -41.63
N GLY A 19 -20.19 5.87 -42.14
CA GLY A 19 -21.41 6.01 -41.33
C GLY A 19 -21.67 7.43 -40.79
N TRP A 20 -20.75 8.38 -40.94
CA TRP A 20 -20.91 9.77 -40.49
C TRP A 20 -21.24 10.76 -41.62
N ASP A 21 -21.17 10.34 -42.88
CA ASP A 21 -21.43 11.18 -44.05
C ASP A 21 -22.94 11.32 -44.30
N ARG A 22 -23.55 12.34 -43.69
CA ARG A 22 -24.95 12.72 -43.91
C ARG A 22 -25.05 13.96 -44.81
N PRO A 23 -26.13 14.14 -45.59
CA PRO A 23 -26.36 15.34 -46.38
C PRO A 23 -26.20 16.63 -45.53
N GLY A 24 -25.46 17.61 -46.05
CA GLY A 24 -25.23 18.89 -45.36
C GLY A 24 -24.10 18.88 -44.31
N PHE A 25 -23.55 17.71 -43.94
CA PHE A 25 -22.52 17.63 -42.91
C PHE A 25 -21.17 18.24 -43.34
N PRO A 26 -20.68 18.08 -44.59
CA PRO A 26 -19.47 18.78 -45.06
C PRO A 26 -19.57 20.31 -44.95
N GLU A 27 -20.74 20.89 -45.20
CA GLU A 27 -21.01 22.33 -45.07
C GLU A 27 -20.92 22.77 -43.60
N VAL A 28 -21.45 21.97 -42.67
CA VAL A 28 -21.30 22.18 -41.22
C VAL A 28 -19.82 22.13 -40.83
N LEU A 29 -19.08 21.15 -41.32
CA LEU A 29 -17.64 21.01 -41.04
C LEU A 29 -16.82 22.20 -41.57
N ALA A 30 -17.19 22.76 -42.73
CA ALA A 30 -16.56 23.96 -43.29
C ALA A 30 -16.73 25.19 -42.39
N GLN A 31 -17.84 25.25 -41.65
CA GLN A 31 -18.19 26.34 -40.73
C GLN A 31 -17.61 26.17 -39.31
N LEU A 32 -16.85 25.10 -39.03
CA LEU A 32 -16.30 24.83 -37.69
C LEU A 32 -15.53 26.00 -37.08
N SER A 33 -14.84 26.81 -37.88
CA SER A 33 -14.13 27.99 -37.35
C SER A 33 -15.09 28.97 -36.67
N PHE A 34 -16.23 29.24 -37.32
CA PHE A 34 -17.27 30.11 -36.81
C PHE A 34 -18.01 29.47 -35.61
N LEU A 35 -18.35 28.19 -35.72
CA LEU A 35 -19.02 27.46 -34.63
C LEU A 35 -18.16 27.38 -33.37
N LEU A 36 -16.85 27.16 -33.51
CA LEU A 36 -15.91 27.20 -32.39
C LEU A 36 -15.86 28.57 -31.70
N GLU A 37 -15.98 29.67 -32.44
CA GLU A 37 -15.98 31.01 -31.84
C GLU A 37 -17.30 31.34 -31.14
N LYS A 38 -18.43 30.84 -31.65
CA LYS A 38 -19.76 31.21 -31.17
C LYS A 38 -20.35 30.28 -30.11
N GLN A 39 -20.03 28.99 -30.18
CA GLN A 39 -20.79 27.94 -29.48
C GLN A 39 -19.89 26.96 -28.71
N SER A 40 -18.56 27.11 -28.74
CA SER A 40 -17.69 26.14 -28.06
C SER A 40 -17.68 26.27 -26.55
N ALA A 41 -17.61 25.11 -25.89
CA ALA A 41 -17.20 25.01 -24.49
C ALA A 41 -15.78 24.41 -24.43
N PRO A 42 -14.75 25.16 -24.00
CA PRO A 42 -13.39 24.63 -23.90
C PRO A 42 -13.33 23.55 -22.81
N LEU A 43 -12.84 22.36 -23.17
CA LEU A 43 -12.68 21.23 -22.24
C LEU A 43 -11.32 21.23 -21.52
N ALA A 44 -10.39 22.07 -21.96
CA ALA A 44 -9.08 22.28 -21.35
C ALA A 44 -8.67 23.74 -21.46
N ILE A 45 -7.73 24.17 -20.61
CA ILE A 45 -7.18 25.53 -20.65
C ILE A 45 -6.65 25.81 -22.07
N PRO A 46 -7.15 26.85 -22.77
CA PRO A 46 -6.76 27.13 -24.14
C PRO A 46 -5.25 27.36 -24.28
N GLY A 47 -4.62 26.60 -25.15
CA GLY A 47 -3.21 26.75 -25.49
C GLY A 47 -3.00 26.76 -26.99
N ARG A 48 -1.78 26.41 -27.43
CA ARG A 48 -1.48 26.25 -28.86
C ARG A 48 -2.41 25.23 -29.53
N ASN A 49 -2.73 24.15 -28.84
CA ASN A 49 -3.79 23.23 -29.25
C ASN A 49 -5.00 23.50 -28.38
N ARG A 50 -6.19 23.39 -28.96
CA ARG A 50 -7.47 23.54 -28.25
C ARG A 50 -8.28 22.26 -28.35
N VAL A 51 -9.09 22.00 -27.33
CA VAL A 51 -10.03 20.88 -27.26
C VAL A 51 -11.36 21.47 -26.80
N ASP A 52 -12.34 21.47 -27.67
CA ASP A 52 -13.59 22.20 -27.52
C ASP A 52 -14.77 21.24 -27.73
N ARG A 53 -15.79 21.30 -26.86
CA ARG A 53 -17.06 20.57 -27.04
C ARG A 53 -18.05 21.43 -27.83
N LEU A 54 -18.76 20.82 -28.77
CA LEU A 54 -19.72 21.46 -29.66
C LEU A 54 -20.88 20.49 -29.98
N ALA A 55 -22.10 21.01 -30.00
CA ALA A 55 -23.22 20.34 -30.67
C ALA A 55 -23.19 20.70 -32.15
N LEU A 56 -22.98 19.72 -33.03
CA LEU A 56 -22.90 19.92 -34.48
C LEU A 56 -24.18 19.39 -35.15
N PRO A 57 -24.83 20.15 -36.04
CA PRO A 57 -25.87 19.60 -36.89
C PRO A 57 -25.36 18.41 -37.71
N TRP A 58 -26.10 17.30 -37.73
CA TRP A 58 -25.73 16.06 -38.41
C TRP A 58 -26.97 15.40 -39.04
N GLY A 59 -27.35 15.87 -40.23
CA GLY A 59 -28.66 15.58 -40.81
C GLY A 59 -29.77 16.22 -39.97
N ASP A 60 -30.81 15.46 -39.65
CA ASP A 60 -31.91 15.90 -38.76
C ASP A 60 -31.57 15.80 -37.27
N ASP A 61 -30.43 15.17 -36.94
CA ASP A 61 -29.95 14.97 -35.57
C ASP A 61 -28.86 15.99 -35.18
N SER A 62 -28.52 16.01 -33.89
CA SER A 62 -27.37 16.75 -33.36
C SER A 62 -26.29 15.79 -32.85
N LEU A 63 -25.06 16.00 -33.30
CA LEU A 63 -23.87 15.30 -32.84
C LEU A 63 -23.19 16.09 -31.71
N ASP A 64 -23.13 15.51 -30.51
CA ASP A 64 -22.26 16.02 -29.45
C ASP A 64 -20.80 15.63 -29.72
N ALA A 65 -20.00 16.60 -30.14
CA ALA A 65 -18.66 16.42 -30.66
C ALA A 65 -17.59 17.07 -29.78
N VAL A 66 -16.39 16.52 -29.87
CA VAL A 66 -15.14 17.14 -29.41
C VAL A 66 -14.30 17.48 -30.62
N VAL A 67 -13.91 18.75 -30.73
CA VAL A 67 -13.05 19.24 -31.80
C VAL A 67 -11.67 19.57 -31.22
N LYS A 68 -10.67 18.77 -31.59
CA LYS A 68 -9.27 19.03 -31.27
C LYS A 68 -8.63 19.85 -32.38
N THR A 69 -8.39 21.12 -32.11
CA THR A 69 -7.71 22.04 -33.03
C THR A 69 -6.21 22.03 -32.77
N TYR A 70 -5.43 21.68 -33.80
CA TYR A 70 -3.96 21.72 -33.74
C TYR A 70 -3.46 23.09 -34.18
N GLY A 71 -2.67 23.75 -33.33
CA GLY A 71 -2.16 25.09 -33.63
C GLY A 71 -1.17 25.11 -34.80
N LEU A 72 -1.07 26.28 -35.44
CA LEU A 72 -0.17 26.53 -36.56
C LEU A 72 1.25 26.04 -36.29
N GLN A 73 1.91 25.53 -37.33
CA GLN A 73 3.25 24.98 -37.27
C GLN A 73 4.17 25.63 -38.30
N SER A 74 5.48 25.36 -38.18
CA SER A 74 6.47 25.93 -39.09
C SER A 74 6.35 25.31 -40.48
N ALA A 75 6.81 26.05 -41.51
CA ALA A 75 6.78 25.57 -42.90
C ALA A 75 7.45 24.19 -43.08
N GLY A 76 8.54 23.93 -42.36
CA GLY A 76 9.19 22.61 -42.39
C GLY A 76 8.32 21.48 -41.84
N ARG A 77 7.53 21.73 -40.79
CA ARG A 77 6.55 20.77 -40.26
C ARG A 77 5.35 20.60 -41.20
N ASP A 78 4.95 21.64 -41.91
CA ASP A 78 3.90 21.56 -42.93
C ASP A 78 4.33 20.69 -44.11
N ARG A 79 5.57 20.85 -44.61
CA ARG A 79 6.13 19.99 -45.66
C ARG A 79 6.19 18.53 -45.24
N LEU A 80 6.54 18.25 -43.98
CA LEU A 80 6.49 16.89 -43.45
C LEU A 80 5.06 16.37 -43.40
N ALA A 81 4.10 17.17 -42.90
CA ALA A 81 2.69 16.81 -42.86
C ALA A 81 2.08 16.57 -44.26
N ALA A 82 2.56 17.24 -45.29
CA ALA A 82 2.14 16.99 -46.67
C ALA A 82 2.59 15.60 -47.18
N ARG A 83 3.68 15.05 -46.64
CA ARG A 83 4.22 13.73 -47.00
C ARG A 83 3.69 12.61 -46.11
N SER A 84 3.62 12.83 -44.81
CA SER A 84 3.30 11.79 -43.80
C SER A 84 1.95 12.00 -43.11
N GLY A 85 1.15 12.94 -43.61
CA GLY A 85 -0.15 13.29 -43.07
C GLY A 85 -0.09 14.29 -41.91
N SER A 86 -1.17 15.07 -41.77
CA SER A 86 -1.30 16.03 -40.67
C SER A 86 -1.41 15.32 -39.31
N LYS A 87 -1.38 16.11 -38.22
CA LYS A 87 -1.63 15.57 -36.88
C LYS A 87 -3.06 15.04 -36.74
N ALA A 88 -4.04 15.76 -37.27
CA ALA A 88 -5.44 15.34 -37.20
C ALA A 88 -5.66 14.06 -38.00
N TRP A 89 -5.10 13.97 -39.21
CA TRP A 89 -5.19 12.76 -40.02
C TRP A 89 -4.54 11.56 -39.36
N ARG A 90 -3.31 11.71 -38.83
CA ARG A 90 -2.63 10.60 -38.13
C ARG A 90 -3.41 10.13 -36.89
N ALA A 91 -3.93 11.07 -36.09
CA ALA A 91 -4.76 10.73 -34.94
C ALA A 91 -6.06 10.03 -35.34
N PHE A 92 -6.73 10.49 -36.40
CA PHE A 92 -7.92 9.85 -36.96
C PHE A 92 -7.64 8.41 -37.39
N GLN A 93 -6.57 8.20 -38.17
CA GLN A 93 -6.18 6.86 -38.63
C GLN A 93 -5.91 5.91 -37.48
N THR A 94 -5.12 6.33 -36.48
CA THR A 94 -4.86 5.50 -35.30
C THR A 94 -6.13 5.24 -34.50
N ALA A 95 -6.98 6.26 -34.28
CA ALA A 95 -8.23 6.08 -33.54
C ALA A 95 -9.16 5.08 -34.24
N SER A 96 -9.23 5.13 -35.57
CA SER A 96 -10.02 4.20 -36.38
C SER A 96 -9.49 2.77 -36.31
N LEU A 97 -8.17 2.59 -36.27
CA LEU A 97 -7.55 1.27 -36.10
C LEU A 97 -7.80 0.70 -34.69
N LEU A 98 -7.67 1.51 -33.64
CA LEU A 98 -8.00 1.10 -32.27
C LEU A 98 -9.45 0.66 -32.16
N ARG A 99 -10.38 1.47 -32.69
CA ARG A 99 -11.81 1.14 -32.77
C ARG A 99 -12.07 -0.20 -33.45
N ALA A 100 -11.46 -0.42 -34.61
CA ALA A 100 -11.62 -1.67 -35.36
C ALA A 100 -11.06 -2.88 -34.61
N ALA A 101 -10.04 -2.69 -33.78
CA ALA A 101 -9.47 -3.71 -32.91
C ALA A 101 -10.19 -3.85 -31.54
N GLY A 102 -11.30 -3.13 -31.32
CA GLY A 102 -12.03 -3.15 -30.05
C GLY A 102 -11.32 -2.42 -28.89
N VAL A 103 -10.27 -1.63 -29.19
CA VAL A 103 -9.52 -0.87 -28.19
C VAL A 103 -10.13 0.52 -28.01
N GLY A 104 -10.31 0.94 -26.76
CA GLY A 104 -10.99 2.17 -26.40
C GLY A 104 -10.28 3.44 -26.90
N THR A 105 -11.05 4.32 -27.55
CA THR A 105 -10.70 5.68 -27.95
C THR A 105 -12.00 6.41 -28.33
N PRO A 106 -12.10 7.74 -28.19
CA PRO A 106 -13.26 8.46 -28.69
C PRO A 106 -13.54 8.19 -30.17
N THR A 107 -14.82 8.04 -30.53
CA THR A 107 -15.40 8.22 -31.88
C THR A 107 -14.64 8.99 -32.95
N PRO A 108 -13.71 8.49 -33.79
CA PRO A 108 -13.24 9.34 -34.88
C PRO A 108 -14.40 9.63 -35.86
N VAL A 109 -14.79 10.90 -35.99
CA VAL A 109 -15.88 11.34 -36.88
C VAL A 109 -15.32 11.93 -38.15
N ALA A 110 -14.42 12.92 -38.04
CA ALA A 110 -13.87 13.57 -39.21
C ALA A 110 -12.49 14.21 -38.98
N VAL A 111 -11.76 14.42 -40.08
CA VAL A 111 -10.60 15.30 -40.16
C VAL A 111 -10.99 16.53 -40.98
N VAL A 112 -10.65 17.72 -40.50
CA VAL A 112 -10.95 18.98 -41.21
C VAL A 112 -9.66 19.78 -41.39
N GLU A 113 -9.32 20.08 -42.64
CA GLU A 113 -8.08 20.76 -43.00
C GLU A 113 -8.26 21.88 -44.01
N ARG A 114 -7.40 22.90 -43.91
CA ARG A 114 -7.24 23.93 -44.93
C ARG A 114 -5.76 24.06 -45.30
N TRP A 115 -5.47 23.80 -46.57
CA TRP A 115 -4.14 23.97 -47.15
C TRP A 115 -4.12 25.19 -48.08
N GLU A 116 -3.05 25.97 -47.99
CA GLU A 116 -2.74 27.05 -48.93
C GLU A 116 -1.38 26.75 -49.55
N GLY A 117 -1.38 26.19 -50.76
CA GLY A 117 -0.18 25.59 -51.35
C GLY A 117 0.41 24.53 -50.42
N THR A 118 1.62 24.77 -49.92
CA THR A 118 2.32 23.84 -49.00
C THR A 118 2.11 24.17 -47.50
N ARG A 119 1.27 25.16 -47.17
CA ARG A 119 1.03 25.59 -45.79
C ARG A 119 -0.29 25.03 -45.24
N LEU A 120 -0.23 24.33 -44.10
CA LEU A 120 -1.40 23.85 -43.38
C LEU A 120 -1.90 24.95 -42.44
N ARG A 121 -2.99 25.63 -42.84
CA ARG A 121 -3.56 26.77 -42.10
C ARG A 121 -4.51 26.35 -40.99
N ALA A 122 -5.18 25.21 -41.16
CA ALA A 122 -6.04 24.64 -40.13
C ALA A 122 -5.97 23.12 -40.17
N SER A 123 -5.95 22.49 -39.00
CA SER A 123 -5.96 21.03 -38.84
C SER A 123 -6.76 20.70 -37.59
N ARG A 124 -7.87 19.99 -37.77
CA ARG A 124 -8.80 19.64 -36.71
C ARG A 124 -9.19 18.18 -36.80
N LEU A 125 -9.25 17.53 -35.65
CA LEU A 125 -9.85 16.21 -35.47
C LEU A 125 -11.20 16.39 -34.79
N VAL A 126 -12.24 15.81 -35.36
CA VAL A 126 -13.59 15.76 -34.77
C VAL A 126 -13.82 14.35 -34.25
N THR A 127 -14.19 14.24 -32.98
CA THR A 127 -14.62 12.98 -32.38
C THR A 127 -15.99 13.10 -31.71
N THR A 128 -16.64 11.99 -31.40
CA THR A 128 -17.78 12.01 -30.48
C THR A 128 -17.32 12.46 -29.09
N TYR A 129 -18.19 13.17 -28.37
CA TYR A 129 -18.00 13.46 -26.95
C TYR A 129 -18.19 12.18 -26.12
N VAL A 130 -17.36 12.05 -25.08
CA VAL A 130 -17.47 10.97 -24.10
C VAL A 130 -17.76 11.63 -22.75
N PRO A 131 -18.97 11.46 -22.19
CA PRO A 131 -19.33 12.03 -20.90
C PRO A 131 -18.50 11.42 -19.78
N ASP A 132 -18.27 12.21 -18.72
CA ASP A 132 -17.58 11.81 -17.48
C ASP A 132 -16.17 11.20 -17.68
N LEU A 133 -15.48 11.65 -18.74
CA LEU A 133 -14.14 11.18 -19.06
C LEU A 133 -13.08 11.92 -18.22
N GLY A 134 -12.51 11.21 -17.25
CA GLY A 134 -11.31 11.61 -16.52
C GLY A 134 -10.03 11.08 -17.18
N ASN A 135 -8.90 11.12 -16.45
CA ASN A 135 -7.64 10.50 -16.88
C ASN A 135 -6.90 9.84 -15.72
N LEU A 136 -5.97 8.94 -16.04
CA LEU A 136 -5.24 8.15 -15.05
C LEU A 136 -4.42 9.01 -14.07
N ARG A 137 -3.86 10.15 -14.52
CA ARG A 137 -3.09 11.02 -13.62
C ARG A 137 -3.96 11.55 -12.50
N ASP A 138 -5.08 12.14 -12.85
CA ASP A 138 -5.95 12.80 -11.90
C ASP A 138 -6.65 11.78 -10.98
N GLU A 139 -6.97 10.59 -11.50
CA GLU A 139 -7.53 9.49 -10.69
C GLU A 139 -6.51 8.90 -9.71
N LEU A 140 -5.24 8.72 -10.12
CA LEU A 140 -4.18 8.30 -9.19
C LEU A 140 -3.94 9.36 -8.10
N ASP A 141 -3.92 10.65 -8.47
CA ASP A 141 -3.77 11.74 -7.52
C ASP A 141 -4.94 11.77 -6.52
N ARG A 142 -6.18 11.54 -6.99
CA ARG A 142 -7.38 11.40 -6.14
C ARG A 142 -7.28 10.19 -5.21
N MET A 143 -6.92 9.00 -5.73
CA MET A 143 -6.78 7.78 -4.92
C MET A 143 -5.73 7.96 -3.83
N TYR A 144 -4.54 8.49 -4.14
CA TYR A 144 -3.49 8.68 -3.15
C TYR A 144 -3.88 9.67 -2.05
N ALA A 145 -4.65 10.71 -2.39
CA ALA A 145 -5.02 11.76 -1.44
C ALA A 145 -6.28 11.45 -0.61
N GLN A 146 -7.29 10.83 -1.23
CA GLN A 146 -8.65 10.75 -0.67
C GLN A 146 -9.14 9.32 -0.45
N SER A 147 -8.61 8.34 -1.19
CA SER A 147 -9.06 6.96 -1.13
C SER A 147 -7.87 5.99 -1.25
N PRO A 148 -6.92 6.03 -0.29
CA PRO A 148 -5.64 5.32 -0.38
C PRO A 148 -5.81 3.82 -0.10
N TYR A 149 -6.69 3.13 -0.82
CA TYR A 149 -6.99 1.72 -0.64
C TYR A 149 -6.42 0.88 -1.79
N CYS A 150 -5.84 -0.25 -1.42
CA CYS A 150 -5.10 -1.12 -2.32
C CYS A 150 -6.00 -1.77 -3.37
N ALA A 151 -7.15 -2.33 -2.98
CA ALA A 151 -8.00 -3.07 -3.90
C ALA A 151 -8.48 -2.20 -5.09
N PRO A 152 -9.08 -1.00 -4.88
CA PRO A 152 -9.44 -0.12 -5.99
C PRO A 152 -8.25 0.30 -6.87
N LEU A 153 -7.08 0.53 -6.26
CA LEU A 153 -5.86 0.87 -6.99
C LEU A 153 -5.40 -0.30 -7.87
N MET A 154 -5.36 -1.52 -7.33
CA MET A 154 -4.97 -2.71 -8.10
C MET A 154 -5.94 -2.98 -9.26
N THR A 155 -7.25 -2.79 -9.05
CA THR A 155 -8.25 -2.90 -10.13
C THR A 155 -8.01 -1.86 -11.22
N LEU A 156 -7.76 -0.60 -10.86
CA LEU A 156 -7.45 0.46 -11.83
C LEU A 156 -6.18 0.13 -12.64
N LEU A 157 -5.11 -0.31 -11.96
CA LEU A 157 -3.86 -0.69 -12.61
C LEU A 157 -4.06 -1.89 -13.55
N GLN A 158 -4.87 -2.88 -13.14
CA GLN A 158 -5.18 -4.06 -13.96
C GLN A 158 -5.96 -3.69 -15.23
N CYS A 159 -7.06 -2.93 -15.12
CA CYS A 159 -7.82 -2.46 -16.28
C CYS A 159 -6.93 -1.67 -17.25
N THR A 160 -6.08 -0.80 -16.71
CA THR A 160 -5.14 -0.01 -17.51
C THR A 160 -4.09 -0.88 -18.19
N ALA A 161 -3.48 -1.83 -17.47
CA ALA A 161 -2.47 -2.72 -18.03
C ALA A 161 -3.05 -3.61 -19.15
N THR A 162 -4.27 -4.14 -18.94
CA THR A 162 -5.01 -4.90 -19.95
C THR A 162 -5.28 -4.05 -21.20
N ALA A 163 -5.75 -2.82 -21.04
CA ALA A 163 -6.03 -1.92 -22.17
C ALA A 163 -4.76 -1.53 -22.93
N VAL A 164 -3.65 -1.23 -22.22
CA VAL A 164 -2.37 -0.89 -22.85
C VAL A 164 -1.81 -2.08 -23.63
N ARG A 165 -1.97 -3.29 -23.09
CA ARG A 165 -1.63 -4.50 -23.83
C ARG A 165 -2.49 -4.67 -25.07
N ALA A 166 -3.80 -4.51 -24.97
CA ALA A 166 -4.70 -4.59 -26.12
C ALA A 166 -4.32 -3.58 -27.22
N MET A 167 -3.89 -2.37 -26.86
CA MET A 167 -3.34 -1.39 -27.80
C MET A 167 -2.07 -1.90 -28.50
N HIS A 168 -1.11 -2.49 -27.78
CA HIS A 168 0.09 -3.06 -28.36
C HIS A 168 -0.18 -4.31 -29.21
N ASP A 169 -1.13 -5.15 -28.80
CA ASP A 169 -1.57 -6.34 -29.53
C ASP A 169 -2.34 -5.96 -30.81
N ALA A 170 -3.00 -4.80 -30.83
CA ALA A 170 -3.56 -4.20 -32.05
C ALA A 170 -2.51 -3.58 -33.00
N GLY A 171 -1.21 -3.73 -32.69
CA GLY A 171 -0.12 -3.21 -33.50
C GLY A 171 0.08 -1.70 -33.38
N ILE A 172 -0.24 -1.11 -32.23
CA ILE A 172 -0.18 0.35 -32.04
C ILE A 172 0.73 0.69 -30.86
N LEU A 173 1.78 1.46 -31.11
CA LEU A 173 2.63 2.09 -30.10
C LEU A 173 2.20 3.54 -29.94
N HIS A 174 1.89 4.01 -28.74
CA HIS A 174 1.36 5.36 -28.53
C HIS A 174 2.44 6.45 -28.72
N ARG A 175 3.70 6.14 -28.39
CA ARG A 175 4.91 7.01 -28.40
C ARG A 175 4.84 8.26 -27.51
N ASP A 176 3.78 8.39 -26.73
CA ASP A 176 3.54 9.48 -25.79
C ASP A 176 2.61 9.07 -24.65
N LEU A 177 2.71 7.82 -24.19
CA LEU A 177 1.82 7.22 -23.19
C LEU A 177 2.13 7.72 -21.77
N GLY A 178 1.87 8.99 -21.51
CA GLY A 178 1.81 9.53 -20.14
C GLY A 178 0.44 9.30 -19.52
N ASN A 179 0.35 9.32 -18.19
CA ASN A 179 -0.90 9.06 -17.46
C ASN A 179 -2.07 9.97 -17.91
N GLN A 180 -1.80 11.21 -18.33
CA GLN A 180 -2.83 12.14 -18.81
C GLN A 180 -3.43 11.76 -20.17
N ASN A 181 -2.77 10.90 -20.94
CA ASN A 181 -3.22 10.43 -22.26
C ASN A 181 -4.00 9.10 -22.15
N ILE A 182 -4.17 8.57 -20.94
CA ILE A 182 -5.01 7.42 -20.64
C ILE A 182 -6.30 7.96 -20.03
N GLY A 183 -7.34 8.07 -20.84
CA GLY A 183 -8.68 8.47 -20.44
C GLY A 183 -9.36 7.35 -19.66
N LEU A 184 -10.12 7.73 -18.63
CA LEU A 184 -10.82 6.80 -17.75
C LEU A 184 -12.28 7.21 -17.63
N ARG A 185 -13.19 6.27 -17.90
CA ARG A 185 -14.62 6.41 -17.62
C ARG A 185 -15.05 5.25 -16.73
N ARG A 186 -15.89 5.54 -15.74
CA ARG A 186 -16.48 4.49 -14.89
C ARG A 186 -17.44 3.64 -15.73
N ASN A 187 -17.33 2.33 -15.60
CA ASN A 187 -18.25 1.37 -16.21
C ASN A 187 -18.95 0.59 -15.08
N PRO A 188 -20.01 1.14 -14.47
CA PRO A 188 -20.67 0.49 -13.33
C PRO A 188 -21.32 -0.84 -13.70
N ASP A 189 -21.64 -1.05 -14.98
CA ASP A 189 -22.33 -2.23 -15.49
C ASP A 189 -21.39 -3.45 -15.65
N ASN A 190 -20.07 -3.25 -15.53
CA ASN A 190 -19.08 -4.33 -15.57
C ASN A 190 -18.23 -4.34 -14.30
N ALA A 191 -18.61 -5.19 -13.35
CA ALA A 191 -17.90 -5.33 -12.08
C ALA A 191 -16.44 -5.82 -12.24
N ASP A 192 -16.17 -6.65 -13.26
CA ASP A 192 -14.83 -7.21 -13.53
C ASP A 192 -13.90 -6.20 -14.21
N SER A 193 -14.47 -5.23 -14.93
CA SER A 193 -13.75 -4.13 -15.56
C SER A 193 -14.48 -2.81 -15.33
N PRO A 194 -14.42 -2.27 -14.09
CA PRO A 194 -15.19 -1.08 -13.68
C PRO A 194 -14.66 0.22 -14.31
N TRP A 195 -13.63 0.11 -15.14
CA TRP A 195 -13.02 1.19 -15.88
C TRP A 195 -13.02 0.86 -17.37
N GLU A 196 -13.64 1.74 -18.14
CA GLU A 196 -13.38 1.85 -19.56
C GLU A 196 -12.17 2.75 -19.77
N VAL A 197 -11.16 2.22 -20.46
CA VAL A 197 -9.90 2.90 -20.73
C VAL A 197 -9.88 3.36 -22.18
N LEU A 198 -9.69 4.67 -22.40
CA LEU A 198 -9.67 5.29 -23.72
C LEU A 198 -8.31 5.94 -23.98
N PHE A 199 -7.64 5.63 -25.09
CA PHE A 199 -6.39 6.29 -25.46
C PHE A 199 -6.64 7.64 -26.14
N LEU A 200 -5.97 8.67 -25.63
CA LEU A 200 -6.11 10.05 -26.09
C LEU A 200 -4.79 10.54 -26.70
N ASP A 201 -4.84 11.61 -27.50
CA ASP A 201 -3.65 12.22 -28.11
C ASP A 201 -2.81 11.29 -29.01
N LEU A 202 -3.50 10.61 -29.92
CA LEU A 202 -2.93 9.59 -30.81
C LEU A 202 -2.07 10.14 -31.97
N ASN A 203 -1.87 11.46 -32.09
CA ASN A 203 -1.13 12.02 -33.23
C ASN A 203 0.38 11.73 -33.23
N ARG A 204 0.91 11.04 -32.22
CA ARG A 204 2.29 10.55 -32.18
C ARG A 204 2.38 9.04 -32.28
N ALA A 205 1.25 8.35 -32.24
CA ALA A 205 1.20 6.91 -32.31
C ALA A 205 1.82 6.40 -33.61
N HIS A 206 2.36 5.19 -33.53
CA HIS A 206 3.01 4.50 -34.61
C HIS A 206 2.33 3.15 -34.78
N VAL A 207 1.86 2.88 -36.00
CA VAL A 207 1.28 1.61 -36.38
C VAL A 207 2.43 0.69 -36.79
N MET A 208 2.60 -0.38 -36.04
CA MET A 208 3.62 -1.41 -36.22
C MET A 208 2.97 -2.75 -35.88
N PRO A 209 2.64 -3.57 -36.89
CA PRO A 209 2.18 -4.93 -36.65
C PRO A 209 3.17 -5.68 -35.75
N ASP A 210 2.65 -6.42 -34.77
CA ASP A 210 3.42 -7.23 -33.82
C ASP A 210 4.65 -6.50 -33.23
N PRO A 211 4.44 -5.38 -32.51
CA PRO A 211 5.54 -4.55 -32.05
C PRO A 211 6.42 -5.36 -31.10
N PRO A 212 7.75 -5.36 -31.28
CA PRO A 212 8.66 -6.17 -30.48
C PRO A 212 8.67 -5.71 -29.03
N LEU A 213 9.12 -6.59 -28.13
CA LEU A 213 9.09 -6.36 -26.69
C LEU A 213 9.85 -5.10 -26.26
N GLU A 214 10.93 -4.77 -26.96
CA GLU A 214 11.72 -3.55 -26.73
C GLU A 214 10.92 -2.29 -27.03
N GLU A 215 10.15 -2.29 -28.12
CA GLU A 215 9.32 -1.14 -28.51
C GLU A 215 8.14 -0.98 -27.55
N ARG A 216 7.50 -2.09 -27.15
CA ARG A 216 6.46 -2.11 -26.12
C ARG A 216 6.99 -1.56 -24.78
N GLY A 217 8.19 -1.96 -24.38
CA GLY A 217 8.85 -1.48 -23.17
C GLY A 217 9.19 0.02 -23.26
N ALA A 218 9.74 0.47 -24.39
CA ALA A 218 10.04 1.88 -24.59
C ALA A 218 8.80 2.77 -24.60
N ASP A 219 7.64 2.26 -25.04
CA ASP A 219 6.38 3.00 -25.05
C ASP A 219 5.86 3.30 -23.63
N LEU A 220 6.01 2.33 -22.73
CA LEU A 220 5.59 2.38 -21.32
C LEU A 220 6.49 3.24 -20.43
N ALA A 221 7.66 3.69 -20.93
CA ALA A 221 8.64 4.45 -20.18
C ALA A 221 8.14 5.81 -19.64
N ARG A 222 7.02 6.32 -20.17
CA ARG A 222 6.39 7.59 -19.76
C ARG A 222 5.30 7.41 -18.71
N LEU A 223 4.88 6.18 -18.42
CA LEU A 223 3.92 5.89 -17.36
C LEU A 223 4.53 6.30 -16.01
N ASP A 224 3.90 7.23 -15.31
CA ASP A 224 4.38 7.77 -14.04
C ASP A 224 3.71 7.02 -12.89
N LEU A 225 4.40 6.00 -12.37
CA LEU A 225 3.97 5.21 -11.23
C LEU A 225 5.12 5.08 -10.22
N PRO A 226 4.82 5.03 -8.91
CA PRO A 226 5.76 4.55 -7.91
C PRO A 226 6.37 3.21 -8.32
N SER A 227 7.67 3.04 -8.09
CA SER A 227 8.43 1.91 -8.66
C SER A 227 7.88 0.51 -8.35
N ASP A 228 7.23 0.29 -7.19
CA ASP A 228 6.63 -1.02 -6.91
C ASP A 228 5.30 -1.21 -7.63
N PHE A 229 4.49 -0.15 -7.73
CA PHE A 229 3.27 -0.17 -8.55
C PHE A 229 3.57 -0.34 -10.03
N LEU A 230 4.68 0.24 -10.53
CA LEU A 230 5.15 0.00 -11.89
C LEU A 230 5.57 -1.47 -12.11
N ARG A 231 6.26 -2.07 -11.14
CA ARG A 231 6.61 -3.50 -11.18
C ARG A 231 5.36 -4.37 -11.25
N VAL A 232 4.35 -4.08 -10.42
CA VAL A 232 3.05 -4.77 -10.45
C VAL A 232 2.33 -4.54 -11.77
N PHE A 233 2.29 -3.31 -12.28
CA PHE A 233 1.70 -2.96 -13.56
C PHE A 233 2.31 -3.77 -14.72
N HIS A 234 3.64 -3.91 -14.75
CA HIS A 234 4.30 -4.75 -15.75
C HIS A 234 3.90 -6.22 -15.60
N ALA A 235 3.80 -6.75 -14.38
CA ALA A 235 3.32 -8.11 -14.20
C ALA A 235 1.89 -8.28 -14.72
N MET A 236 0.98 -7.36 -14.41
CA MET A 236 -0.39 -7.34 -14.92
C MET A 236 -0.45 -7.29 -16.45
N TYR A 237 0.42 -6.47 -17.08
CA TYR A 237 0.58 -6.41 -18.53
C TYR A 237 0.98 -7.78 -19.12
N PHE A 238 1.85 -8.52 -18.43
CA PHE A 238 2.28 -9.88 -18.80
C PHE A 238 1.44 -10.99 -18.12
N HIS A 239 0.16 -10.76 -17.86
CA HIS A 239 -0.77 -11.75 -17.27
C HIS A 239 -0.28 -12.39 -15.97
N GLY A 240 0.33 -11.60 -15.09
CA GLY A 240 0.85 -12.06 -13.79
C GLY A 240 2.27 -12.61 -13.83
N HIS A 241 2.88 -12.74 -15.01
CA HIS A 241 4.28 -13.12 -15.14
C HIS A 241 5.21 -11.90 -15.07
N PRO A 242 6.45 -12.06 -14.55
CA PRO A 242 7.47 -11.03 -14.68
C PRO A 242 7.73 -10.65 -16.14
N PRO A 243 8.00 -9.36 -16.42
CA PRO A 243 8.28 -8.91 -17.79
C PRO A 243 9.57 -9.54 -18.34
N PRO A 244 9.65 -9.90 -19.63
CA PRO A 244 10.89 -10.40 -20.24
C PRO A 244 12.04 -9.39 -20.17
N ALA A 245 13.29 -9.87 -20.18
CA ALA A 245 14.48 -9.03 -20.03
C ALA A 245 14.64 -7.96 -21.13
N ALA A 246 14.29 -8.29 -22.38
CA ALA A 246 14.32 -7.36 -23.51
C ALA A 246 13.40 -6.15 -23.29
N PHE A 247 12.15 -6.41 -22.85
CA PHE A 247 11.19 -5.39 -22.46
C PHE A 247 11.73 -4.52 -21.33
N GLN A 248 12.17 -5.13 -20.22
CA GLN A 248 12.65 -4.40 -19.05
C GLN A 248 13.84 -3.49 -19.36
N THR A 249 14.78 -3.98 -20.17
CA THR A 249 15.98 -3.23 -20.54
C THR A 249 15.65 -2.00 -21.37
N ALA A 250 14.77 -2.16 -22.37
CA ALA A 250 14.33 -1.06 -23.22
C ALA A 250 13.51 -0.02 -22.44
N GLU A 251 12.60 -0.48 -21.58
CA GLU A 251 11.80 0.35 -20.68
C GLU A 251 12.70 1.21 -19.78
N HIS A 252 13.65 0.59 -19.07
CA HIS A 252 14.56 1.31 -18.18
C HIS A 252 15.43 2.34 -18.92
N LYS A 253 15.93 1.97 -20.11
CA LYS A 253 16.75 2.86 -20.96
C LYS A 253 15.93 4.08 -21.39
N ALA A 254 14.72 3.86 -21.91
CA ALA A 254 13.83 4.91 -22.36
C ALA A 254 13.37 5.80 -21.19
N ARG A 255 13.05 5.22 -20.03
CA ARG A 255 12.65 5.95 -18.82
C ARG A 255 13.78 6.82 -18.30
N ARG A 256 15.02 6.31 -18.27
CA ARG A 256 16.20 7.09 -17.88
C ARG A 256 16.44 8.26 -18.84
N ALA A 257 16.35 8.02 -20.14
CA ALA A 257 16.48 9.07 -21.15
C ALA A 257 15.40 10.15 -20.97
N PHE A 258 14.15 9.75 -20.72
CA PHE A 258 13.05 10.66 -20.44
C PHE A 258 13.27 11.45 -19.15
N ALA A 259 13.70 10.80 -18.06
CA ALA A 259 14.00 11.47 -16.79
C ALA A 259 15.11 12.52 -16.94
N ILE A 260 16.20 12.20 -17.66
CA ILE A 260 17.28 13.16 -17.96
C ILE A 260 16.74 14.33 -18.79
N HIS A 261 15.99 14.03 -19.85
CA HIS A 261 15.38 15.06 -20.69
C HIS A 261 14.48 16.00 -19.85
N THR A 262 13.64 15.45 -18.97
CA THR A 262 12.78 16.22 -18.07
C THR A 262 13.59 17.05 -17.06
N ALA A 263 14.60 16.47 -16.43
CA ALA A 263 15.48 17.18 -15.49
C ALA A 263 16.23 18.35 -16.14
N LEU A 264 16.58 18.25 -17.42
CA LEU A 264 17.23 19.31 -18.18
C LEU A 264 16.24 20.34 -18.78
N ARG A 265 14.93 20.19 -18.57
CA ARG A 265 13.93 21.14 -19.10
C ARG A 265 14.12 22.58 -18.61
N PRO A 266 14.48 22.87 -17.33
CA PRO A 266 14.75 24.23 -16.88
C PRO A 266 15.92 24.88 -17.62
N VAL A 267 16.92 24.09 -18.02
CA VAL A 267 18.07 24.57 -18.81
C VAL A 267 17.68 24.81 -20.27
N ARG A 268 16.89 23.91 -20.86
CA ARG A 268 16.48 23.99 -22.26
C ARG A 268 15.40 25.04 -22.52
N HIS A 269 14.56 25.33 -21.52
CA HIS A 269 13.41 26.23 -21.63
C HIS A 269 13.22 27.11 -20.37
N PRO A 270 14.20 27.94 -20.00
CA PRO A 270 14.21 28.68 -18.73
C PRO A 270 13.00 29.62 -18.57
N LEU A 271 12.64 30.37 -19.61
CA LEU A 271 11.52 31.31 -19.59
C LEU A 271 10.15 30.61 -19.44
N ARG A 272 9.97 29.46 -20.09
CA ARG A 272 8.72 28.68 -19.97
C ARG A 272 8.60 28.08 -18.58
N GLU A 273 9.71 27.62 -18.01
CA GLU A 273 9.73 27.05 -16.66
C GLU A 273 9.46 28.11 -15.60
N ALA A 274 9.99 29.33 -15.74
CA ALA A 274 9.68 30.45 -14.86
C ALA A 274 8.19 30.80 -14.86
N ARG A 275 7.56 30.88 -16.04
CA ARG A 275 6.11 31.10 -16.17
C ARG A 275 5.28 29.97 -15.55
N LEU A 276 5.69 28.72 -15.77
CA LEU A 276 5.02 27.55 -15.21
C LEU A 276 5.11 27.50 -13.68
N ARG A 277 6.26 27.84 -13.10
CA ARG A 277 6.43 27.94 -11.65
C ARG A 277 5.55 29.02 -11.03
N HIS A 278 5.32 30.12 -11.75
CA HIS A 278 4.41 31.17 -11.30
C HIS A 278 2.96 30.69 -11.28
N THR A 279 2.51 29.93 -12.29
CA THR A 279 1.13 29.39 -12.33
C THR A 279 0.90 28.21 -11.38
N LEU A 280 1.91 27.38 -11.12
CA LEU A 280 1.79 26.22 -10.22
C LEU A 280 1.70 26.59 -8.73
N ARG A 281 2.00 27.83 -8.34
CA ARG A 281 1.88 28.30 -6.94
C ARG A 281 0.44 28.33 -6.41
N ALA A 282 -0.56 28.25 -7.29
CA ALA A 282 -1.97 28.34 -6.93
C ALA A 282 -2.56 27.03 -6.38
N ASN A 283 -1.96 25.87 -6.66
CA ASN A 283 -2.50 24.56 -6.28
C ASN A 283 -1.46 23.73 -5.50
N PRO A 284 -1.88 22.98 -4.46
CA PRO A 284 -0.98 22.07 -3.77
C PRO A 284 -0.48 21.00 -4.76
N PRO A 285 0.82 20.66 -4.73
CA PRO A 285 1.35 19.62 -5.59
C PRO A 285 0.71 18.26 -5.24
N PRO A 286 0.54 17.38 -6.23
CA PRO A 286 0.00 16.05 -5.96
C PRO A 286 0.96 15.24 -5.08
N LEU A 287 0.43 14.23 -4.37
CA LEU A 287 1.23 13.43 -3.45
C LEU A 287 2.28 12.61 -4.22
N ARG A 288 3.53 12.71 -3.79
CA ARG A 288 4.67 12.03 -4.41
C ARG A 288 5.64 11.54 -3.33
N GLY A 289 6.45 10.53 -3.65
CA GLY A 289 7.53 10.07 -2.78
C GLY A 289 7.00 9.58 -1.43
N ARG A 290 7.54 10.15 -0.35
CA ARG A 290 7.21 9.78 1.03
C ARG A 290 5.73 9.98 1.40
N GLU A 291 5.04 10.83 0.65
CA GLU A 291 3.67 11.21 0.94
C GLU A 291 2.64 10.19 0.42
N ILE A 292 3.04 9.22 -0.40
CA ILE A 292 2.17 8.14 -0.85
C ILE A 292 2.10 7.06 0.23
N TRP A 293 0.89 6.79 0.69
CA TRP A 293 0.56 5.75 1.65
C TRP A 293 -0.70 5.05 1.17
N ILE A 294 -0.72 3.72 1.19
CA ILE A 294 -1.84 2.91 0.71
C ILE A 294 -2.09 1.77 1.71
N TRP A 295 -3.34 1.62 2.12
CA TRP A 295 -3.85 0.58 3.00
C TRP A 295 -4.35 -0.62 2.20
N ASP A 296 -4.09 -1.84 2.68
CA ASP A 296 -4.64 -3.06 2.11
C ASP A 296 -5.42 -3.84 3.17
N ASP A 297 -6.75 -3.75 3.10
CA ASP A 297 -7.66 -4.41 4.04
C ASP A 297 -7.50 -5.94 4.05
N ARG A 298 -7.14 -6.52 2.91
CA ARG A 298 -6.97 -7.98 2.75
C ARG A 298 -5.83 -8.53 3.60
N SER A 299 -4.74 -7.79 3.73
CA SER A 299 -3.59 -8.19 4.54
C SER A 299 -3.49 -7.41 5.86
N ALA A 300 -4.46 -6.55 6.15
CA ALA A 300 -4.53 -5.68 7.33
C ALA A 300 -3.24 -4.86 7.58
N GLN A 301 -2.65 -4.32 6.50
CA GLN A 301 -1.42 -3.54 6.59
C GLN A 301 -1.31 -2.52 5.46
N ALA A 302 -0.46 -1.51 5.67
CA ALA A 302 -0.04 -0.64 4.59
C ALA A 302 0.95 -1.34 3.64
N ILE A 303 0.91 -0.96 2.35
CA ILE A 303 1.77 -1.52 1.30
C ILE A 303 2.87 -0.54 0.88
N PRO A 304 4.06 -1.03 0.48
CA PRO A 304 5.12 -0.16 -0.01
C PRO A 304 4.83 0.30 -1.45
N ALA A 305 4.73 1.61 -1.68
CA ALA A 305 4.62 2.15 -3.05
C ALA A 305 5.94 2.05 -3.85
N TYR A 306 7.08 1.89 -3.16
CA TYR A 306 8.41 1.89 -3.78
C TYR A 306 9.19 0.61 -3.49
N THR A 307 9.90 0.13 -4.50
CA THR A 307 10.86 -0.97 -4.40
C THR A 307 11.92 -0.67 -3.33
N PRO A 308 12.57 -1.69 -2.74
CA PRO A 308 13.61 -1.46 -1.73
C PRO A 308 14.75 -0.55 -2.17
N ARG A 309 15.07 -0.51 -3.47
CA ARG A 309 16.12 0.37 -4.02
C ARG A 309 15.70 1.83 -4.00
N ASP A 310 14.51 2.15 -4.50
CA ASP A 310 14.04 3.54 -4.58
C ASP A 310 13.57 4.06 -3.23
N ARG A 311 12.98 3.21 -2.40
CA ARG A 311 12.63 3.54 -1.01
C ARG A 311 13.85 4.00 -0.20
N ARG A 312 15.02 3.36 -0.39
CA ARG A 312 16.27 3.77 0.29
C ARG A 312 16.70 5.19 -0.06
N LYS A 313 16.48 5.64 -1.30
CA LYS A 313 16.79 7.03 -1.71
C LYS A 313 15.87 8.04 -1.03
N LEU A 314 14.68 7.60 -0.62
CA LEU A 314 13.72 8.39 0.12
C LEU A 314 13.98 8.35 1.64
N LEU A 315 14.83 7.49 2.20
CA LEU A 315 15.06 7.49 3.65
C LEU A 315 15.99 8.65 4.08
N PRO A 316 15.67 9.37 5.17
CA PRO A 316 16.56 10.40 5.71
C PRO A 316 17.89 9.81 6.23
N ALA A 317 19.02 10.43 5.89
CA ALA A 317 20.32 10.08 6.47
C ALA A 317 20.36 10.28 7.99
N ALA A 318 19.52 11.16 8.52
CA ALA A 318 19.37 11.41 9.96
C ALA A 318 19.05 10.14 10.76
N ASN A 319 18.26 9.20 10.20
CA ASN A 319 17.93 7.94 10.88
C ASN A 319 19.19 7.08 11.13
N VAL A 320 20.12 7.07 10.16
CA VAL A 320 21.39 6.34 10.28
C VAL A 320 22.25 6.99 11.36
N SER A 321 22.37 8.32 11.34
CA SER A 321 23.11 9.04 12.38
C SER A 321 22.54 8.81 13.79
N ALA A 322 21.22 8.83 13.93
CA ALA A 322 20.54 8.54 15.20
C ALA A 322 20.83 7.10 15.66
N SER A 323 20.78 6.12 14.76
CA SER A 323 21.11 4.72 15.06
C SER A 323 22.55 4.57 15.54
N LEU A 324 23.51 5.19 14.86
CA LEU A 324 24.92 5.17 15.26
C LEU A 324 25.14 5.83 16.62
N HIS A 325 24.52 6.99 16.86
CA HIS A 325 24.61 7.68 18.15
C HIS A 325 23.96 6.87 19.29
N GLY A 326 22.80 6.25 19.05
CA GLY A 326 22.14 5.39 20.03
C GLY A 326 23.01 4.20 20.41
N LEU A 327 23.60 3.53 19.42
CA LEU A 327 24.55 2.44 19.63
C LEU A 327 25.82 2.91 20.36
N ALA A 328 26.40 4.05 19.98
CA ALA A 328 27.58 4.59 20.64
C ALA A 328 27.31 4.95 22.12
N ARG A 329 26.13 5.53 22.40
CA ARG A 329 25.78 6.01 23.75
C ARG A 329 25.35 4.89 24.70
N LYS A 330 24.64 3.86 24.20
CA LYS A 330 24.02 2.82 25.06
C LYS A 330 24.45 1.40 24.72
N GLY A 331 25.21 1.16 23.65
CA GLY A 331 25.59 -0.17 23.19
C GLY A 331 26.32 -1.01 24.24
N LEU A 332 27.25 -0.42 25.01
CA LEU A 332 27.94 -1.14 26.08
C LEU A 332 26.99 -1.53 27.23
N ALA A 333 26.07 -0.65 27.62
CA ALA A 333 25.08 -0.93 28.65
C ALA A 333 24.11 -2.03 28.20
N VAL A 334 23.62 -1.95 26.95
CA VAL A 334 22.77 -2.98 26.34
C VAL A 334 23.53 -4.31 26.24
N SER A 335 24.79 -4.32 25.81
CA SER A 335 25.60 -5.53 25.70
C SER A 335 25.85 -6.21 27.06
N ARG A 336 26.14 -5.43 28.10
CA ARG A 336 26.26 -5.93 29.48
C ARG A 336 24.93 -6.46 30.00
N GLY A 337 23.85 -5.73 29.80
CA GLY A 337 22.50 -6.13 30.17
C GLY A 337 22.08 -7.43 29.47
N PHE A 338 22.34 -7.55 28.18
CA PHE A 338 22.08 -8.76 27.40
C PHE A 338 22.84 -9.97 27.95
N ARG A 339 24.15 -9.85 28.22
CA ARG A 339 24.93 -10.97 28.78
C ARG A 339 24.39 -11.44 30.13
N LEU A 340 23.94 -10.51 30.98
CA LEU A 340 23.33 -10.82 32.26
C LEU A 340 21.97 -11.52 32.08
N LEU A 341 21.07 -10.92 31.31
CA LEU A 341 19.73 -11.44 31.05
C LEU A 341 19.77 -12.79 30.35
N TRP A 342 20.69 -12.98 29.40
CA TRP A 342 20.87 -14.24 28.70
C TRP A 342 21.17 -15.39 29.67
N LYS A 343 22.06 -15.17 30.64
CA LYS A 343 22.37 -16.15 31.71
C LYS A 343 21.19 -16.42 32.64
N GLN A 344 20.27 -15.46 32.78
CA GLN A 344 19.07 -15.58 33.61
C GLN A 344 17.90 -16.25 32.89
N SER A 345 18.03 -16.57 31.59
CA SER A 345 16.96 -17.22 30.83
C SER A 345 16.58 -18.54 31.49
N PHE A 346 15.28 -18.74 31.74
CA PHE A 346 14.73 -19.94 32.37
C PHE A 346 15.18 -20.19 33.81
N GLN A 347 15.75 -19.20 34.50
CA GLN A 347 16.29 -19.34 35.87
C GLN A 347 15.34 -18.86 36.97
N GLN A 348 14.20 -18.27 36.61
CA GLN A 348 13.25 -17.70 37.57
C GLN A 348 11.86 -18.26 37.33
N PRO A 349 11.07 -18.46 38.40
CA PRO A 349 9.67 -18.84 38.25
C PRO A 349 8.89 -17.76 37.49
N VAL A 350 8.01 -18.18 36.57
CA VAL A 350 7.16 -17.26 35.79
C VAL A 350 5.71 -17.74 35.84
N PRO A 351 4.79 -17.00 36.47
CA PRO A 351 3.36 -17.26 36.37
C PRO A 351 2.90 -17.08 34.92
N PHE A 352 2.13 -18.03 34.39
CA PHE A 352 1.63 -17.96 33.00
C PHE A 352 0.29 -17.22 32.87
N ASP A 353 -0.45 -17.05 33.95
CA ASP A 353 -1.72 -16.33 33.94
C ASP A 353 -1.56 -14.88 33.43
N GLY A 354 -2.38 -14.50 32.46
CA GLY A 354 -2.39 -13.15 31.90
C GLY A 354 -1.17 -12.77 31.05
N THR A 355 -0.29 -13.73 30.73
CA THR A 355 0.90 -13.52 29.88
C THR A 355 0.64 -13.72 28.39
N ILE A 356 -0.42 -14.43 28.03
CA ILE A 356 -0.86 -14.64 26.64
C ILE A 356 -2.10 -13.78 26.40
N GLY A 357 -2.01 -12.86 25.45
CA GLY A 357 -3.12 -12.03 25.01
C GLY A 357 -3.48 -12.27 23.54
N MET A 358 -4.67 -11.80 23.15
CA MET A 358 -5.16 -11.89 21.78
C MET A 358 -5.48 -10.50 21.23
N THR A 359 -5.20 -10.31 19.94
CA THR A 359 -5.64 -9.12 19.22
C THR A 359 -6.95 -9.42 18.48
N LEU A 360 -7.91 -8.51 18.59
CA LEU A 360 -9.20 -8.57 17.88
C LEU A 360 -9.33 -7.38 16.93
N GLU A 361 -10.06 -7.57 15.85
CA GLU A 361 -10.38 -6.48 14.92
C GLU A 361 -11.78 -5.95 15.24
N PRO A 362 -11.93 -4.70 15.69
CA PRO A 362 -13.23 -4.13 16.06
C PRO A 362 -14.07 -3.75 14.82
N GLU A 363 -14.33 -4.70 13.92
CA GLU A 363 -15.12 -4.51 12.70
C GLU A 363 -16.60 -4.87 12.95
N PRO A 364 -17.54 -3.91 12.87
CA PRO A 364 -18.95 -4.14 13.22
C PRO A 364 -19.56 -5.38 12.56
N ALA A 365 -19.27 -5.61 11.27
CA ALA A 365 -19.85 -6.71 10.50
C ALA A 365 -19.43 -8.10 11.00
N THR A 366 -18.29 -8.22 11.69
CA THR A 366 -17.75 -9.51 12.14
C THR A 366 -17.59 -9.62 13.66
N TRP A 367 -17.90 -8.53 14.39
CA TRP A 367 -17.58 -8.41 15.81
C TRP A 367 -18.24 -9.48 16.69
N SER A 368 -19.55 -9.70 16.55
CA SER A 368 -20.27 -10.71 17.35
C SER A 368 -19.67 -12.10 17.17
N ARG A 369 -19.33 -12.47 15.93
CA ARG A 369 -18.71 -13.75 15.62
C ARG A 369 -17.30 -13.86 16.19
N GLN A 370 -16.51 -12.79 16.16
CA GLN A 370 -15.21 -12.77 16.83
C GLN A 370 -15.36 -13.01 18.34
N LEU A 371 -16.36 -12.41 18.99
CA LEU A 371 -16.62 -12.64 20.41
C LEU A 371 -17.05 -14.09 20.71
N ASP A 372 -17.86 -14.70 19.84
CA ASP A 372 -18.24 -16.11 19.98
C ASP A 372 -17.01 -17.02 19.96
N PHE A 373 -16.10 -16.81 19.00
CA PHE A 373 -14.87 -17.59 18.94
C PHE A 373 -13.88 -17.27 20.07
N LEU A 374 -13.81 -16.01 20.51
CA LEU A 374 -13.01 -15.62 21.67
C LEU A 374 -13.49 -16.38 22.92
N SER A 375 -14.80 -16.45 23.14
CA SER A 375 -15.40 -17.15 24.28
C SER A 375 -15.02 -18.64 24.31
N ARG A 376 -15.00 -19.28 23.13
CA ARG A 376 -14.56 -20.68 22.96
C ARG A 376 -13.07 -20.85 23.20
N LEU A 377 -12.26 -19.89 22.73
CA LEU A 377 -10.80 -19.95 22.84
C LEU A 377 -10.31 -19.80 24.29
N GLN A 378 -10.87 -18.83 25.02
CA GLN A 378 -10.40 -18.47 26.35
C GLN A 378 -10.98 -19.34 27.47
N GLY A 379 -12.10 -20.02 27.20
CA GLY A 379 -12.83 -20.78 28.20
C GLY A 379 -13.25 -19.89 29.39
N PRO A 380 -13.02 -20.32 30.64
CA PRO A 380 -13.49 -19.59 31.82
C PRO A 380 -12.61 -18.39 32.21
N GLN A 381 -11.34 -18.35 31.78
CA GLN A 381 -10.37 -17.34 32.20
C GLN A 381 -10.33 -16.20 31.19
N GLN A 382 -10.62 -14.97 31.62
CA GLN A 382 -10.57 -13.80 30.75
C GLN A 382 -9.12 -13.53 30.32
N MET A 383 -8.85 -13.61 29.02
CA MET A 383 -7.53 -13.28 28.50
C MET A 383 -7.34 -11.75 28.34
N PRO A 384 -6.11 -11.24 28.41
CA PRO A 384 -5.80 -9.88 27.97
C PRO A 384 -6.09 -9.69 26.48
N LEU A 385 -6.65 -8.53 26.13
CA LEU A 385 -7.01 -8.18 24.77
C LEU A 385 -6.28 -6.92 24.32
N LEU A 386 -5.98 -6.83 23.04
CA LEU A 386 -5.47 -5.62 22.39
C LEU A 386 -6.41 -5.25 21.24
N LEU A 387 -6.80 -3.98 21.18
CA LEU A 387 -7.60 -3.41 20.10
C LEU A 387 -6.84 -2.25 19.46
N ARG A 388 -7.06 -2.03 18.16
CA ARG A 388 -6.39 -0.99 17.38
C ARG A 388 -7.34 0.14 17.01
N LEU A 389 -6.88 1.37 17.19
CA LEU A 389 -7.46 2.56 16.60
C LEU A 389 -6.58 3.00 15.44
N TYR A 390 -7.08 2.88 14.21
CA TYR A 390 -6.33 3.31 13.03
C TYR A 390 -6.68 4.75 12.64
N HIS A 391 -5.69 5.63 12.57
CA HIS A 391 -5.92 7.03 12.20
C HIS A 391 -6.48 7.22 10.77
N HIS A 392 -6.24 6.27 9.86
CA HIS A 392 -6.82 6.35 8.51
C HIS A 392 -8.32 6.05 8.47
N GLN A 393 -8.87 5.42 9.53
CA GLN A 393 -10.31 5.23 9.68
C GLN A 393 -10.97 6.54 10.14
N ASN A 394 -12.29 6.59 10.06
CA ASN A 394 -13.06 7.77 10.45
C ASN A 394 -13.32 7.79 11.98
N SER A 395 -13.87 8.90 12.46
CA SER A 395 -14.19 9.07 13.88
C SER A 395 -15.22 8.06 14.40
N GLU A 396 -16.16 7.61 13.56
CA GLU A 396 -17.17 6.61 13.95
C GLU A 396 -16.51 5.28 14.31
N ALA A 397 -15.56 4.82 13.50
CA ALA A 397 -14.76 3.62 13.79
C ALA A 397 -13.99 3.77 15.11
N TRP A 398 -13.39 4.94 15.39
CA TRP A 398 -12.70 5.18 16.66
C TRP A 398 -13.63 5.08 17.86
N HIS A 399 -14.83 5.68 17.78
CA HIS A 399 -15.81 5.59 18.86
C HIS A 399 -16.28 4.16 19.06
N TRP A 400 -16.57 3.46 17.97
CA TRP A 400 -16.94 2.05 18.00
C TRP A 400 -15.88 1.18 18.69
N THR A 401 -14.60 1.31 18.32
CA THR A 401 -13.51 0.59 18.97
C THR A 401 -13.44 0.87 20.47
N LEU A 402 -13.59 2.12 20.89
CA LEU A 402 -13.55 2.51 22.30
C LEU A 402 -14.78 1.98 23.07
N ASP A 403 -15.95 1.94 22.44
CA ASP A 403 -17.16 1.34 23.03
C ASP A 403 -16.97 -0.16 23.26
N GLN A 404 -16.40 -0.86 22.27
CA GLN A 404 -16.10 -2.28 22.38
C GLN A 404 -15.00 -2.56 23.41
N ALA A 405 -13.98 -1.70 23.49
CA ALA A 405 -12.95 -1.78 24.51
C ALA A 405 -13.54 -1.68 25.93
N LEU A 406 -14.44 -0.71 26.16
CA LEU A 406 -15.12 -0.54 27.44
C LEU A 406 -16.03 -1.73 27.75
N ASN A 407 -16.74 -2.27 26.76
CA ASN A 407 -17.59 -3.46 26.94
C ASN A 407 -16.75 -4.67 27.37
N LEU A 408 -15.65 -4.96 26.68
CA LEU A 408 -14.73 -6.04 27.04
C LEU A 408 -14.13 -5.85 28.43
N HIS A 409 -13.76 -4.62 28.78
CA HIS A 409 -13.29 -4.32 30.13
C HIS A 409 -14.36 -4.61 31.20
N ARG A 410 -15.63 -4.24 30.96
CA ARG A 410 -16.76 -4.55 31.86
C ARG A 410 -17.02 -6.04 32.00
N GLN A 411 -16.60 -6.85 31.01
CA GLN A 411 -16.65 -8.31 31.06
C GLN A 411 -15.43 -8.92 31.79
N GLY A 412 -14.53 -8.10 32.33
CA GLY A 412 -13.38 -8.55 33.13
C GLY A 412 -12.07 -8.67 32.37
N HIS A 413 -12.02 -8.30 31.08
CA HIS A 413 -10.78 -8.31 30.31
C HIS A 413 -9.84 -7.16 30.68
N ALA A 414 -8.54 -7.44 30.74
CA ALA A 414 -7.53 -6.40 30.62
C ALA A 414 -7.43 -5.96 29.15
N VAL A 415 -7.75 -4.70 28.85
CA VAL A 415 -7.84 -4.20 27.47
C VAL A 415 -6.75 -3.16 27.22
N ALA A 416 -5.88 -3.43 26.26
CA ALA A 416 -4.89 -2.50 25.74
C ALA A 416 -5.36 -1.86 24.43
N LEU A 417 -4.92 -0.63 24.18
CA LEU A 417 -5.26 0.13 22.97
C LEU A 417 -4.01 0.50 22.20
N ASP A 418 -3.90 0.08 20.95
CA ASP A 418 -2.82 0.48 20.03
C ASP A 418 -3.30 1.63 19.12
N LEU A 419 -2.60 2.76 19.18
CA LEU A 419 -2.87 3.94 18.38
C LEU A 419 -2.00 3.91 17.13
N VAL A 420 -2.60 3.54 15.99
CA VAL A 420 -1.91 3.26 14.74
C VAL A 420 -1.90 4.48 13.83
N GLN A 421 -0.70 4.94 13.50
CA GLN A 421 -0.50 6.09 12.61
C GLN A 421 -0.50 5.69 11.12
N ASP A 422 -0.93 6.61 10.26
CA ASP A 422 -0.76 6.56 8.80
C ASP A 422 0.10 7.74 8.32
N ARG A 423 0.27 7.95 7.00
CA ARG A 423 1.03 9.12 6.54
C ARG A 423 0.32 10.46 6.82
N ARG A 424 -1.01 10.50 6.81
CA ARG A 424 -1.77 11.74 7.10
C ARG A 424 -1.58 12.19 8.54
N SER A 425 -1.43 11.27 9.50
CA SER A 425 -1.14 11.62 10.90
C SER A 425 0.06 12.57 11.06
N VAL A 426 1.10 12.42 10.22
CA VAL A 426 2.31 13.26 10.24
C VAL A 426 2.13 14.56 9.46
N ARG A 427 1.41 14.51 8.33
CA ARG A 427 1.18 15.66 7.42
C ARG A 427 0.13 16.62 7.96
N GLU A 428 -0.87 16.09 8.63
CA GLU A 428 -2.06 16.77 9.14
C GLU A 428 -2.20 16.49 10.66
N PRO A 429 -1.33 17.06 11.53
CA PRO A 429 -1.24 16.68 12.95
C PRO A 429 -2.52 16.87 13.78
N ARG A 430 -3.48 17.64 13.27
CA ARG A 430 -4.78 17.87 13.93
C ARG A 430 -5.58 16.58 14.07
N GLY A 431 -5.65 15.76 13.02
CA GLY A 431 -6.38 14.49 13.06
C GLY A 431 -5.77 13.51 14.06
N TRP A 432 -4.44 13.41 14.07
CA TRP A 432 -3.72 12.56 15.02
C TRP A 432 -3.98 13.00 16.47
N ARG A 433 -3.87 14.31 16.74
CA ARG A 433 -4.18 14.87 18.06
C ARG A 433 -5.62 14.56 18.49
N GLN A 434 -6.58 14.68 17.59
CA GLN A 434 -7.98 14.39 17.87
C GLN A 434 -8.17 12.92 18.29
N MET A 435 -7.62 11.97 17.52
CA MET A 435 -7.73 10.55 17.85
C MET A 435 -7.05 10.20 19.19
N VAL A 436 -5.83 10.72 19.43
CA VAL A 436 -5.10 10.51 20.68
C VAL A 436 -5.87 11.06 21.88
N THR A 437 -6.35 12.30 21.79
CA THR A 437 -7.11 12.94 22.87
C THR A 437 -8.38 12.15 23.17
N LEU A 438 -9.13 11.77 22.13
CA LEU A 438 -10.33 10.94 22.27
C LEU A 438 -10.05 9.61 22.97
N ALA A 439 -8.97 8.92 22.59
CA ALA A 439 -8.61 7.63 23.18
C ALA A 439 -8.30 7.77 24.69
N PHE A 440 -7.51 8.78 25.08
CA PHE A 440 -7.19 9.02 26.48
C PHE A 440 -8.41 9.47 27.28
N ASP A 441 -9.17 10.46 26.79
CA ASP A 441 -10.37 10.98 27.46
C ASP A 441 -11.34 9.85 27.81
N ARG A 442 -11.56 8.93 26.85
CA ARG A 442 -12.53 7.84 27.02
C ARG A 442 -12.01 6.62 27.77
N ALA A 443 -10.71 6.33 27.70
CA ALA A 443 -10.19 5.04 28.16
C ALA A 443 -9.12 5.10 29.26
N HIS A 444 -8.66 6.29 29.68
CA HIS A 444 -7.59 6.41 30.70
C HIS A 444 -7.89 5.68 32.02
N THR A 445 -9.18 5.51 32.39
CA THR A 445 -9.57 4.84 33.64
C THR A 445 -9.55 3.32 33.57
N PHE A 446 -9.52 2.72 32.37
CA PHE A 446 -9.68 1.27 32.20
C PHE A 446 -8.68 0.61 31.26
N ALA A 447 -8.06 1.38 30.35
CA ALA A 447 -7.05 0.83 29.45
C ALA A 447 -5.84 0.35 30.27
N ASP A 448 -5.43 -0.91 30.07
CA ASP A 448 -4.25 -1.46 30.72
C ASP A 448 -2.98 -0.70 30.28
N PHE A 449 -2.92 -0.33 28.99
CA PHE A 449 -1.97 0.63 28.44
C PHE A 449 -2.41 1.13 27.06
N PHE A 450 -1.81 2.24 26.64
CA PHE A 450 -1.85 2.76 25.27
C PHE A 450 -0.51 2.49 24.57
N GLU A 451 -0.50 1.66 23.53
CA GLU A 451 0.66 1.53 22.65
C GLU A 451 0.67 2.70 21.66
N ILE A 452 1.77 3.46 21.65
CA ILE A 452 1.87 4.68 20.86
C ILE A 452 2.76 4.47 19.65
N GLY A 453 2.09 4.39 18.50
CA GLY A 453 2.69 4.15 17.21
C GLY A 453 2.86 2.66 16.91
N HIS A 454 2.92 2.34 15.63
CA HIS A 454 2.87 0.98 15.12
C HIS A 454 3.92 0.78 14.03
N ALA A 455 4.84 -0.18 14.20
CA ALA A 455 5.89 -0.51 13.23
C ALA A 455 6.66 0.72 12.73
N VAL A 456 7.03 1.64 13.63
CA VAL A 456 7.55 2.98 13.30
C VAL A 456 8.89 2.96 12.54
N ASN A 457 9.62 1.84 12.56
CA ASN A 457 10.84 1.60 11.79
C ASN A 457 10.56 1.12 10.33
N ARG A 458 9.30 1.05 9.91
CA ARG A 458 8.90 0.69 8.55
C ARG A 458 8.15 1.85 7.92
N SER A 459 8.75 2.47 6.91
CA SER A 459 8.18 3.67 6.28
C SER A 459 6.82 3.51 5.61
N LYS A 460 6.41 2.27 5.32
CA LYS A 460 5.06 1.97 4.83
C LYS A 460 3.97 2.33 5.86
N TRP A 461 4.29 2.40 7.15
CA TRP A 461 3.38 2.83 8.23
C TRP A 461 3.40 4.35 8.46
N GLY A 462 3.79 5.14 7.45
CA GLY A 462 3.65 6.61 7.45
C GLY A 462 4.80 7.39 8.08
N VAL A 463 5.65 6.74 8.89
CA VAL A 463 6.82 7.36 9.55
C VAL A 463 8.10 7.08 8.75
N TRP A 464 8.70 8.13 8.20
CA TRP A 464 9.94 8.06 7.40
C TRP A 464 11.17 8.54 8.17
N ASP A 465 11.01 9.54 9.04
CA ASP A 465 12.07 10.09 9.89
C ASP A 465 11.78 9.76 11.35
N HIS A 466 12.78 9.36 12.14
CA HIS A 466 12.56 9.09 13.57
C HIS A 466 12.03 10.33 14.33
N ARG A 467 12.32 11.54 13.84
CA ARG A 467 11.77 12.79 14.40
C ARG A 467 10.29 12.99 14.11
N GLU A 468 9.75 12.35 13.06
CA GLU A 468 8.31 12.33 12.81
C GLU A 468 7.58 11.59 13.94
N TYR A 469 8.15 10.48 14.43
CA TYR A 469 7.60 9.76 15.57
C TYR A 469 7.55 10.63 16.84
N LEU A 470 8.59 11.43 17.11
CA LEU A 470 8.57 12.36 18.26
C LEU A 470 7.42 13.35 18.20
N ARG A 471 7.07 13.85 17.01
CA ARG A 471 5.90 14.75 16.85
C ARG A 471 4.57 14.05 17.12
N LEU A 472 4.50 12.74 16.87
CA LEU A 472 3.32 11.94 17.23
C LEU A 472 3.18 11.77 18.75
N LEU A 473 4.26 11.92 19.52
CA LEU A 473 4.23 11.88 20.99
C LEU A 473 3.78 13.20 21.63
N ASP A 474 3.77 14.32 20.90
CA ASP A 474 3.35 15.62 21.46
C ASP A 474 1.92 15.64 22.05
N PRO A 475 0.87 15.13 21.35
CA PRO A 475 -0.46 15.03 21.97
C PRO A 475 -0.51 14.02 23.13
N VAL A 476 0.32 12.96 23.11
CA VAL A 476 0.41 11.99 24.21
C VAL A 476 0.98 12.65 25.46
N ARG A 477 2.02 13.48 25.32
CA ARG A 477 2.56 14.28 26.44
C ARG A 477 1.48 15.15 27.08
N ALA A 478 0.66 15.82 26.28
CA ALA A 478 -0.44 16.64 26.79
C ALA A 478 -1.47 15.79 27.56
N CYS A 479 -1.82 14.62 27.03
CA CYS A 479 -2.75 13.70 27.70
C CYS A 479 -2.17 13.16 29.01
N LEU A 480 -0.88 12.86 29.09
CA LEU A 480 -0.24 12.37 30.33
C LEU A 480 -0.16 13.44 31.44
N ILE A 481 -0.19 14.73 31.10
CA ILE A 481 -0.33 15.80 32.10
C ILE A 481 -1.74 15.75 32.73
N GLN A 482 -2.75 15.48 31.91
CA GLN A 482 -4.15 15.41 32.35
C GLN A 482 -4.49 14.08 33.03
N TYR A 483 -3.87 12.98 32.58
CA TYR A 483 -4.10 11.61 33.00
C TYR A 483 -2.79 10.95 33.43
N PRO A 484 -2.21 11.34 34.58
CA PRO A 484 -0.86 10.91 34.98
C PRO A 484 -0.74 9.40 35.26
N ASP A 485 -1.85 8.72 35.57
CA ASP A 485 -1.88 7.28 35.82
C ASP A 485 -1.96 6.44 34.54
N ALA A 486 -2.22 7.08 33.38
CA ALA A 486 -2.29 6.37 32.11
C ALA A 486 -0.91 5.82 31.72
N ARG A 487 -0.89 4.55 31.33
CA ARG A 487 0.34 3.85 30.96
C ARG A 487 0.53 3.88 29.45
N ILE A 488 1.72 4.24 28.99
CA ILE A 488 2.09 4.19 27.57
C ILE A 488 3.17 3.16 27.29
N THR A 489 3.08 2.47 26.16
CA THR A 489 4.09 1.54 25.65
C THR A 489 4.53 1.96 24.25
N GLY A 490 5.70 1.51 23.82
CA GLY A 490 6.27 1.88 22.53
C GLY A 490 7.75 1.51 22.40
N PRO A 491 8.37 1.75 21.25
CA PRO A 491 7.80 2.38 20.05
C PRO A 491 7.25 1.37 19.03
N ALA A 492 6.92 0.13 19.45
CA ALA A 492 6.34 -0.90 18.60
C ALA A 492 7.15 -1.15 17.31
N CYS A 493 8.48 -1.23 17.43
CA CYS A 493 9.32 -1.58 16.29
C CYS A 493 8.99 -2.98 15.78
N ILE A 494 9.00 -3.18 14.46
CA ILE A 494 8.74 -4.48 13.85
C ILE A 494 10.01 -5.14 13.33
N ASP A 495 10.02 -6.46 13.39
CA ASP A 495 11.14 -7.35 13.11
C ASP A 495 12.32 -7.13 14.07
N PHE A 496 13.35 -7.95 13.94
CA PHE A 496 14.56 -7.84 14.74
C PHE A 496 15.58 -6.88 14.12
N GLU A 497 15.43 -5.57 14.41
CA GLU A 497 16.31 -4.49 13.94
C GLU A 497 16.86 -3.64 15.10
N PRO A 498 17.82 -4.16 15.89
CA PRO A 498 18.31 -3.47 17.08
C PRO A 498 18.98 -2.11 16.79
N HIS A 499 19.49 -1.90 15.57
CA HIS A 499 20.07 -0.62 15.16
C HIS A 499 19.00 0.48 15.00
N ALA A 500 17.87 0.17 14.37
CA ALA A 500 16.75 1.10 14.23
C ALA A 500 16.13 1.41 15.60
N LEU A 501 15.94 0.39 16.43
CA LEU A 501 15.47 0.54 17.80
C LEU A 501 16.40 1.46 18.62
N ALA A 502 17.72 1.23 18.57
CA ALA A 502 18.69 2.09 19.25
C ALA A 502 18.57 3.57 18.81
N GLY A 503 18.35 3.82 17.52
CA GLY A 503 18.18 5.17 16.99
C GLY A 503 16.88 5.84 17.43
N LEU A 504 15.78 5.11 17.51
CA LEU A 504 14.50 5.61 18.02
C LEU A 504 14.56 5.91 19.51
N LEU A 505 15.04 4.94 20.31
CA LEU A 505 15.16 5.08 21.76
C LEU A 505 16.14 6.19 22.16
N HIS A 506 17.18 6.44 21.36
CA HIS A 506 18.10 7.56 21.58
C HIS A 506 17.41 8.92 21.50
N LEU A 507 16.41 9.04 20.64
CA LEU A 507 15.69 10.28 20.37
C LEU A 507 14.47 10.48 21.28
N LEU A 508 14.06 9.46 22.03
CA LEU A 508 12.90 9.56 22.91
C LEU A 508 13.06 10.69 23.93
N PRO A 509 12.00 11.47 24.19
CA PRO A 509 12.05 12.54 25.18
C PRO A 509 12.23 11.99 26.59
N ALA A 510 13.17 12.55 27.36
CA ALA A 510 13.47 12.07 28.71
C ALA A 510 12.34 12.32 29.72
N ASP A 511 11.44 13.26 29.42
CA ASP A 511 10.27 13.59 30.21
C ASP A 511 9.10 12.60 30.02
N LEU A 512 9.12 11.79 28.95
CA LEU A 512 8.13 10.75 28.71
C LEU A 512 8.61 9.41 29.25
N ARG A 513 8.00 8.96 30.34
CA ARG A 513 8.29 7.65 30.94
C ARG A 513 7.38 6.59 30.33
N PHE A 514 7.96 5.74 29.50
CA PHE A 514 7.25 4.56 28.98
C PHE A 514 7.17 3.44 30.03
N HIS A 515 5.99 2.84 30.13
CA HIS A 515 5.68 1.72 31.03
C HIS A 515 6.37 0.43 30.59
N ALA A 516 6.41 0.15 29.29
CA ALA A 516 7.09 -1.02 28.74
C ALA A 516 7.62 -0.73 27.34
N LEU A 517 8.73 -1.39 26.99
CA LEU A 517 9.16 -1.49 25.61
C LEU A 517 8.20 -2.46 24.91
N SER A 518 7.48 -1.98 23.91
CA SER A 518 6.66 -2.84 23.06
C SER A 518 7.34 -3.09 21.71
N HIS A 519 7.14 -4.28 21.15
CA HIS A 519 7.84 -4.72 19.95
C HIS A 519 7.02 -5.77 19.17
N HIS A 520 7.01 -5.67 17.83
CA HIS A 520 6.42 -6.68 16.95
C HIS A 520 7.51 -7.68 16.54
N LEU A 521 7.66 -8.77 17.31
CA LEU A 521 8.80 -9.67 17.19
C LEU A 521 8.49 -10.87 16.29
N TYR A 522 8.46 -10.63 14.98
CA TYR A 522 8.39 -11.68 13.97
C TYR A 522 9.71 -12.45 13.84
N VAL A 523 9.58 -13.77 13.73
CA VAL A 523 10.69 -14.69 13.45
C VAL A 523 10.38 -15.64 12.28
N ASP A 524 9.26 -15.41 11.60
CA ASP A 524 8.72 -16.13 10.43
C ASP A 524 9.75 -16.40 9.34
N ARG A 525 10.60 -15.41 9.03
CA ARG A 525 11.66 -15.55 8.02
C ARG A 525 12.69 -16.62 8.37
N ARG A 526 12.72 -17.13 9.60
CA ARG A 526 13.61 -18.21 10.05
C ARG A 526 12.90 -19.57 10.08
N GLY A 527 11.62 -19.66 9.73
CA GLY A 527 10.81 -20.86 9.95
C GLY A 527 10.45 -20.98 11.43
N ALA A 528 11.01 -21.98 12.11
CA ALA A 528 10.73 -22.28 13.51
C ALA A 528 11.31 -21.22 14.49
N PRO A 529 10.68 -20.99 15.67
CA PRO A 529 11.12 -19.97 16.63
C PRO A 529 12.49 -20.26 17.28
N GLU A 530 12.96 -21.50 17.27
CA GLU A 530 14.27 -21.89 17.77
C GLU A 530 15.41 -21.45 16.84
N ASN A 531 15.12 -21.24 15.55
CA ASN A 531 16.12 -20.92 14.55
C ASN A 531 16.72 -19.53 14.77
N THR A 532 18.01 -19.40 14.40
CA THR A 532 18.78 -18.18 14.67
C THR A 532 18.71 -17.18 13.51
N GLN A 533 18.81 -15.90 13.86
CA GLN A 533 19.12 -14.81 12.96
C GLN A 533 20.46 -14.20 13.40
N GLY A 534 21.55 -14.57 12.73
CA GLY A 534 22.89 -14.32 13.25
C GLY A 534 23.12 -15.14 14.53
N ALA A 535 23.52 -14.47 15.62
CA ALA A 535 23.79 -15.12 16.90
C ALA A 535 22.56 -15.29 17.81
N TRP A 536 21.36 -14.84 17.39
CA TRP A 536 20.19 -14.77 18.26
C TRP A 536 19.04 -15.65 17.76
N ASN A 537 18.63 -16.62 18.59
CA ASN A 537 17.32 -17.27 18.50
C ASN A 537 16.25 -16.38 19.16
N THR A 538 14.98 -16.82 19.19
CA THR A 538 13.87 -16.05 19.78
C THR A 538 14.13 -15.61 21.23
N VAL A 539 14.64 -16.50 22.09
CA VAL A 539 14.96 -16.15 23.49
C VAL A 539 16.06 -15.08 23.54
N GLY A 540 17.10 -15.20 22.69
CA GLY A 540 18.20 -14.25 22.63
C GLY A 540 17.75 -12.88 22.13
N LYS A 541 16.80 -12.85 21.19
CA LYS A 541 16.16 -11.61 20.73
C LYS A 541 15.39 -10.94 21.89
N CYS A 542 14.61 -11.70 22.65
CA CYS A 542 13.87 -11.19 23.82
C CYS A 542 14.81 -10.62 24.89
N ALA A 543 15.87 -11.35 25.23
CA ALA A 543 16.88 -10.89 26.19
C ALA A 543 17.54 -9.58 25.75
N LEU A 544 17.83 -9.42 24.45
CA LEU A 544 18.41 -8.20 23.91
C LEU A 544 17.41 -7.03 23.97
N LEU A 545 16.16 -7.25 23.59
CA LEU A 545 15.11 -6.23 23.67
C LEU A 545 14.86 -5.78 25.12
N ARG A 546 14.81 -6.71 26.07
CA ARG A 546 14.73 -6.39 27.49
C ARG A 546 15.95 -5.61 27.98
N ALA A 547 17.15 -5.91 27.45
CA ALA A 547 18.34 -5.12 27.74
C ALA A 547 18.24 -3.68 27.22
N PHE A 548 17.57 -3.45 26.10
CA PHE A 548 17.21 -2.10 25.63
C PHE A 548 16.24 -1.42 26.60
N ALA A 549 15.15 -2.09 27.00
CA ALA A 549 14.20 -1.57 27.97
C ALA A 549 14.92 -1.09 29.25
N ARG A 550 15.84 -1.92 29.77
CA ARG A 550 16.69 -1.59 30.92
C ARG A 550 17.63 -0.41 30.68
N ALA A 551 18.38 -0.43 29.58
CA ALA A 551 19.38 0.60 29.29
C ALA A 551 18.75 1.99 29.06
N PHE A 552 17.50 2.01 28.59
CA PHE A 552 16.72 3.22 28.32
C PHE A 552 15.67 3.54 29.41
N ARG A 553 15.70 2.83 30.55
CA ARG A 553 14.93 3.13 31.77
C ARG A 553 13.41 3.07 31.59
N PHE A 554 12.92 2.14 30.79
CA PHE A 554 11.50 1.77 30.80
C PHE A 554 11.12 1.23 32.19
N ALA A 555 9.85 1.38 32.61
CA ALA A 555 9.43 0.91 33.92
C ALA A 555 9.66 -0.61 34.06
N ASP A 556 10.23 -1.04 35.18
CA ASP A 556 10.55 -2.43 35.54
C ASP A 556 11.35 -3.22 34.50
N ASP A 557 12.10 -2.55 33.61
CA ASP A 557 12.78 -3.17 32.46
C ASP A 557 11.81 -4.03 31.61
N ARG A 558 10.54 -3.64 31.53
CA ARG A 558 9.44 -4.46 31.00
C ARG A 558 9.47 -4.52 29.47
N LEU A 559 9.29 -5.73 28.93
CA LEU A 559 9.13 -6.02 27.50
C LEU A 559 7.76 -6.63 27.23
N ILE A 560 7.04 -6.08 26.25
CA ILE A 560 5.79 -6.63 25.72
C ILE A 560 6.02 -6.95 24.24
N ILE A 561 5.60 -8.14 23.83
CA ILE A 561 5.50 -8.48 22.41
C ILE A 561 4.06 -8.18 22.01
N SER A 562 3.82 -7.04 21.37
CA SER A 562 2.48 -6.56 21.01
C SER A 562 1.95 -7.14 19.70
N GLU A 563 2.81 -7.75 18.90
CA GLU A 563 2.41 -8.41 17.66
C GLU A 563 3.40 -9.53 17.28
N VAL A 564 2.86 -10.71 16.96
CA VAL A 564 3.58 -11.81 16.30
C VAL A 564 2.59 -12.79 15.70
N ASN A 565 2.95 -13.38 14.55
CA ASN A 565 2.35 -14.57 13.96
C ASN A 565 3.24 -15.17 12.86
N TRP A 566 2.67 -16.11 12.11
CA TRP A 566 3.23 -16.56 10.83
C TRP A 566 2.22 -16.37 9.70
N PRO A 567 2.69 -15.96 8.50
CA PRO A 567 1.87 -16.02 7.30
C PRO A 567 1.62 -17.49 6.88
N LEU A 568 0.46 -17.75 6.29
CA LEU A 568 0.04 -19.08 5.84
C LEU A 568 0.20 -19.27 4.33
N ARG A 569 0.67 -20.45 3.92
CA ARG A 569 0.81 -20.83 2.50
C ARG A 569 -0.56 -20.89 1.80
N GLY A 570 -0.58 -20.59 0.51
CA GLY A 570 -1.78 -20.75 -0.32
C GLY A 570 -2.88 -19.71 -0.08
N THR A 571 -2.60 -18.62 0.65
CA THR A 571 -3.59 -17.58 0.96
C THR A 571 -3.50 -16.36 0.04
N GLY A 572 -2.55 -16.35 -0.90
CA GLY A 572 -2.38 -15.32 -1.91
C GLY A 572 -2.29 -13.90 -1.34
N VAL A 573 -2.98 -12.93 -1.95
CA VAL A 573 -2.96 -11.51 -1.55
C VAL A 573 -3.43 -11.22 -0.10
N TRP A 574 -4.03 -12.20 0.58
CA TRP A 574 -4.41 -12.09 1.99
C TRP A 574 -3.23 -12.32 2.93
N SER A 575 -2.16 -12.96 2.45
CA SER A 575 -0.90 -13.04 3.18
C SER A 575 -0.17 -11.70 3.14
N PRO A 576 0.36 -11.21 4.29
CA PRO A 576 1.08 -9.95 4.35
C PRO A 576 2.37 -9.95 3.54
N VAL A 577 2.88 -11.12 3.16
CA VAL A 577 4.05 -11.22 2.28
C VAL A 577 3.68 -11.19 0.80
N ASN A 578 2.45 -11.57 0.43
CA ASN A 578 2.00 -11.64 -0.98
C ASN A 578 1.18 -10.43 -1.44
N SER A 579 0.68 -9.62 -0.51
CA SER A 579 0.14 -8.29 -0.78
C SER A 579 1.17 -7.36 -1.48
N PRO A 580 0.74 -6.44 -2.37
CA PRO A 580 -0.65 -6.20 -2.82
C PRO A 580 -1.11 -7.09 -3.98
N TYR A 581 -0.17 -7.79 -4.62
CA TYR A 581 -0.35 -8.55 -5.85
C TYR A 581 0.61 -9.74 -5.90
N GLU A 582 0.06 -10.90 -6.23
CA GLU A 582 0.81 -12.15 -6.37
C GLU A 582 1.11 -12.41 -7.84
N THR A 583 2.40 -12.56 -8.16
CA THR A 583 2.85 -13.02 -9.48
C THR A 583 2.71 -14.53 -9.59
N LEU A 584 2.54 -15.04 -10.81
CA LEU A 584 2.45 -16.49 -11.06
C LEU A 584 3.79 -17.22 -10.83
N GLU A 585 4.91 -16.51 -10.86
CA GLU A 585 6.20 -17.08 -10.49
C GLU A 585 6.34 -17.23 -8.97
N PRO A 586 6.84 -18.39 -8.47
CA PRO A 586 7.06 -18.61 -7.06
C PRO A 586 8.01 -17.57 -6.46
N ARG A 587 7.66 -17.05 -5.28
CA ARG A 587 8.55 -16.15 -4.54
C ARG A 587 9.75 -16.94 -4.02
N GLN A 588 10.92 -16.34 -4.16
CA GLN A 588 12.12 -16.83 -3.48
C GLN A 588 12.06 -16.41 -2.00
N ASN A 589 12.28 -17.36 -1.08
CA ASN A 589 12.29 -17.14 0.37
C ASN A 589 10.94 -16.70 0.97
N ASP A 590 9.84 -17.32 0.55
CA ASP A 590 8.52 -17.15 1.17
C ASP A 590 8.55 -17.69 2.62
N PRO A 591 8.28 -16.87 3.65
CA PRO A 591 8.24 -17.32 5.05
C PRO A 591 6.93 -18.03 5.42
N SER A 592 5.99 -18.17 4.49
CA SER A 592 4.69 -18.77 4.76
C SER A 592 4.81 -20.25 5.16
N VAL A 593 4.03 -20.68 6.15
CA VAL A 593 4.05 -22.04 6.71
C VAL A 593 2.73 -22.78 6.48
N SER A 594 2.70 -24.10 6.72
CA SER A 594 1.44 -24.85 6.76
C SER A 594 0.65 -24.52 8.03
N GLU A 595 -0.62 -24.94 8.11
CA GLU A 595 -1.42 -24.75 9.31
C GLU A 595 -0.88 -25.54 10.52
N GLU A 596 -0.30 -26.70 10.28
CA GLU A 596 0.30 -27.57 11.29
C GLU A 596 1.59 -26.97 11.84
N ASP A 597 2.48 -26.50 10.94
CA ASP A 597 3.68 -25.76 11.33
C ASP A 597 3.28 -24.50 12.11
N TYR A 598 2.27 -23.76 11.65
CA TYR A 598 1.79 -22.57 12.37
C TYR A 598 1.38 -22.89 13.81
N ALA A 599 0.61 -23.95 14.02
CA ALA A 599 0.18 -24.39 15.34
C ALA A 599 1.36 -24.76 16.26
N ALA A 600 2.29 -25.57 15.76
CA ALA A 600 3.48 -25.97 16.53
C ALA A 600 4.38 -24.75 16.82
N TYR A 601 4.57 -23.86 15.85
CA TYR A 601 5.46 -22.71 15.97
C TYR A 601 4.92 -21.70 16.96
N MET A 602 3.60 -21.48 16.97
CA MET A 602 2.93 -20.64 17.96
C MET A 602 3.13 -21.15 19.38
N ALA A 603 2.78 -22.42 19.64
CA ALA A 603 2.87 -22.98 20.98
C ALA A 603 4.31 -22.93 21.51
N ARG A 604 5.28 -23.29 20.67
CA ARG A 604 6.72 -23.22 21.02
C ARG A 604 7.20 -21.79 21.24
N TYR A 605 6.76 -20.83 20.43
CA TYR A 605 7.10 -19.42 20.61
C TYR A 605 6.59 -18.89 21.96
N LEU A 606 5.31 -19.12 22.29
CA LEU A 606 4.70 -18.68 23.53
C LEU A 606 5.42 -19.28 24.75
N LEU A 607 5.64 -20.60 24.74
CA LEU A 607 6.37 -21.31 25.78
C LEU A 607 7.80 -20.77 25.96
N LEU A 608 8.57 -20.64 24.89
CA LEU A 608 9.96 -20.18 24.94
C LEU A 608 10.08 -18.72 25.40
N THR A 609 9.22 -17.84 24.90
CA THR A 609 9.28 -16.40 25.22
C THR A 609 8.87 -16.13 26.65
N ILE A 610 7.76 -16.69 27.12
CA ILE A 610 7.22 -16.44 28.46
C ILE A 610 8.10 -17.14 29.52
N ALA A 611 8.38 -18.44 29.35
CA ALA A 611 9.20 -19.19 30.32
C ALA A 611 10.65 -18.68 30.41
N SER A 612 11.15 -17.96 29.40
CA SER A 612 12.48 -17.34 29.49
C SER A 612 12.57 -16.30 30.61
N GLY A 613 11.45 -15.74 31.06
CA GLY A 613 11.39 -14.66 32.04
C GLY A 613 11.73 -13.28 31.48
N HIS A 614 11.82 -13.13 30.15
CA HIS A 614 12.15 -11.85 29.50
C HIS A 614 10.95 -11.03 29.05
N VAL A 615 9.82 -11.67 28.80
CA VAL A 615 8.63 -11.06 28.21
C VAL A 615 7.50 -11.08 29.23
N ALA A 616 6.89 -9.93 29.48
CA ALA A 616 5.78 -9.80 30.42
C ALA A 616 4.45 -10.28 29.81
N ARG A 617 4.25 -10.00 28.51
CA ARG A 617 3.05 -10.43 27.78
C ARG A 617 3.34 -10.56 26.28
N VAL A 618 2.72 -11.54 25.64
CA VAL A 618 2.70 -11.73 24.18
C VAL A 618 1.27 -11.59 23.70
N TYR A 619 1.03 -10.67 22.77
CA TYR A 619 -0.24 -10.55 22.04
C TYR A 619 -0.12 -11.24 20.70
N TRP A 620 -0.98 -12.24 20.49
CA TRP A 620 -1.03 -12.95 19.22
C TRP A 620 -1.83 -12.14 18.19
N TRP A 621 -1.30 -12.03 16.98
CA TRP A 621 -1.94 -11.31 15.86
C TRP A 621 -2.44 -12.31 14.83
N ARG A 622 -3.72 -12.47 14.56
CA ARG A 622 -4.89 -12.04 15.33
C ARG A 622 -5.89 -13.19 15.32
N LEU A 623 -7.03 -13.02 15.99
CA LEU A 623 -8.01 -14.10 16.12
C LEU A 623 -8.51 -14.62 14.76
N ALA A 624 -9.03 -13.75 13.90
CA ALA A 624 -9.58 -14.10 12.59
C ALA A 624 -8.90 -13.34 11.46
N ALA A 625 -8.36 -14.06 10.48
CA ALA A 625 -7.82 -13.54 9.24
C ALA A 625 -7.47 -14.69 8.29
N ARG A 626 -7.86 -14.56 7.03
CA ARG A 626 -7.58 -15.54 5.97
C ARG A 626 -6.09 -15.87 5.84
N GLY A 627 -5.21 -14.86 5.87
CA GLY A 627 -3.78 -15.05 5.58
C GLY A 627 -2.90 -15.53 6.73
N PHE A 628 -3.36 -15.41 7.98
CA PHE A 628 -2.49 -15.54 9.17
C PHE A 628 -3.24 -15.67 10.51
N GLY A 629 -4.57 -15.64 10.51
CA GLY A 629 -5.36 -15.73 11.74
C GLY A 629 -5.46 -17.15 12.28
N LEU A 630 -5.87 -17.28 13.54
CA LEU A 630 -6.21 -18.58 14.13
C LEU A 630 -7.47 -19.19 13.51
N ILE A 631 -8.31 -18.35 12.93
CA ILE A 631 -9.56 -18.70 12.26
C ILE A 631 -9.48 -18.25 10.81
N ASP A 632 -9.91 -19.14 9.92
CA ASP A 632 -10.16 -18.87 8.52
C ASP A 632 -11.53 -18.21 8.35
N ASP A 633 -11.52 -16.94 7.95
CA ASP A 633 -12.72 -16.12 7.72
C ASP A 633 -13.09 -16.02 6.23
N THR A 634 -12.53 -16.88 5.37
CA THR A 634 -12.77 -16.85 3.91
C THR A 634 -14.25 -16.99 3.55
N ASP A 635 -14.98 -17.87 4.24
CA ASP A 635 -16.43 -18.02 4.07
C ASP A 635 -17.17 -17.18 5.13
N PRO A 636 -17.84 -16.08 4.75
CA PRO A 636 -18.60 -15.24 5.69
C PRO A 636 -19.77 -15.95 6.36
N ALA A 637 -20.19 -17.13 5.91
CA ALA A 637 -21.20 -17.95 6.58
C ALA A 637 -20.59 -19.00 7.53
N ALA A 638 -19.38 -19.50 7.25
CA ALA A 638 -18.79 -20.63 7.94
C ALA A 638 -17.30 -20.42 8.29
N TRP A 639 -17.03 -19.65 9.36
CA TRP A 639 -15.67 -19.48 9.87
C TRP A 639 -15.11 -20.80 10.41
N ARG A 640 -13.88 -21.14 10.01
CA ARG A 640 -13.24 -22.42 10.37
C ARG A 640 -12.07 -22.20 11.31
N PRO A 641 -12.06 -22.78 12.53
CA PRO A 641 -10.88 -22.77 13.37
C PRO A 641 -9.76 -23.60 12.74
N ARG A 642 -8.53 -23.07 12.75
CA ARG A 642 -7.33 -23.79 12.29
C ARG A 642 -6.73 -24.63 13.43
N PRO A 643 -5.84 -25.59 13.16
CA PRO A 643 -5.08 -26.32 14.18
C PRO A 643 -4.45 -25.42 15.26
N ALA A 644 -3.98 -24.23 14.87
CA ALA A 644 -3.43 -23.25 15.81
C ALA A 644 -4.47 -22.82 16.87
N PHE A 645 -5.74 -22.61 16.51
CA PHE A 645 -6.80 -22.28 17.46
C PHE A 645 -6.90 -23.33 18.59
N GLN A 646 -6.92 -24.62 18.21
CA GLN A 646 -7.00 -25.73 19.15
C GLN A 646 -5.72 -25.88 19.98
N ALA A 647 -4.55 -25.65 19.38
CA ALA A 647 -3.27 -25.68 20.08
C ALA A 647 -3.20 -24.58 21.15
N LEU A 648 -3.67 -23.37 20.85
CA LEU A 648 -3.74 -22.29 21.84
C LEU A 648 -4.76 -22.59 22.95
N GLN A 649 -5.93 -23.12 22.60
CA GLN A 649 -6.92 -23.55 23.60
C GLN A 649 -6.33 -24.59 24.56
N THR A 650 -5.64 -25.61 24.03
CA THR A 650 -4.95 -26.63 24.84
C THR A 650 -3.88 -26.02 25.73
N LEU A 651 -3.09 -25.07 25.20
CA LEU A 651 -2.05 -24.38 25.97
C LEU A 651 -2.66 -23.60 27.15
N LEU A 652 -3.75 -22.86 26.92
CA LEU A 652 -4.46 -22.10 27.95
C LEU A 652 -5.05 -23.02 29.02
N GLU A 653 -5.72 -24.10 28.62
CA GLU A 653 -6.32 -25.08 29.54
C GLU A 653 -5.27 -25.79 30.40
N LYS A 654 -4.17 -26.25 29.80
CA LYS A 654 -3.13 -27.01 30.50
C LYS A 654 -2.28 -26.14 31.43
N LEU A 655 -2.10 -24.86 31.10
CA LEU A 655 -1.26 -23.92 31.86
C LEU A 655 -2.05 -22.95 32.75
N ALA A 656 -3.37 -23.11 32.87
CA ALA A 656 -4.20 -22.29 33.76
C ALA A 656 -3.69 -22.39 35.21
N GLY A 657 -3.38 -21.25 35.83
CA GLY A 657 -2.81 -21.19 37.17
C GLY A 657 -1.38 -21.73 37.30
N ALA A 658 -0.76 -22.16 36.19
CA ALA A 658 0.56 -22.78 36.23
C ALA A 658 1.66 -21.72 36.35
N THR A 659 2.72 -22.09 37.08
CA THR A 659 3.95 -21.30 37.17
C THR A 659 5.09 -22.12 36.59
N PHE A 660 5.73 -21.60 35.54
CA PHE A 660 6.97 -22.19 35.04
C PHE A 660 8.00 -22.26 36.16
N SER A 661 8.60 -23.42 36.35
CA SER A 661 9.55 -23.68 37.44
C SER A 661 10.99 -23.67 36.92
N ARG A 662 11.27 -24.49 35.91
CA ARG A 662 12.62 -24.66 35.34
C ARG A 662 12.58 -25.30 33.97
N LYS A 663 13.65 -25.10 33.21
CA LYS A 663 13.93 -25.84 31.99
C LYS A 663 14.73 -27.09 32.37
N LEU A 664 14.29 -28.26 31.91
CA LEU A 664 14.99 -29.53 32.18
C LEU A 664 16.15 -29.70 31.20
N ASP A 665 17.18 -30.42 31.64
CA ASP A 665 18.29 -30.81 30.76
C ASP A 665 17.81 -31.85 29.74
N THR A 666 18.04 -31.54 28.47
CA THR A 666 17.61 -32.35 27.33
C THR A 666 18.71 -32.45 26.28
N PRO A 667 18.69 -33.50 25.43
CA PRO A 667 19.57 -33.58 24.27
C PRO A 667 19.44 -32.35 23.35
N PRO A 668 20.47 -32.02 22.55
CA PRO A 668 20.38 -30.95 21.56
C PRO A 668 19.20 -31.15 20.60
N GLY A 669 18.39 -30.10 20.42
CA GLY A 669 17.19 -30.14 19.57
C GLY A 669 15.92 -30.62 20.27
N GLU A 670 16.03 -31.04 21.53
CA GLU A 670 14.90 -31.33 22.41
C GLU A 670 14.73 -30.23 23.45
N PHE A 671 13.48 -30.01 23.86
CA PHE A 671 13.11 -29.02 24.85
C PHE A 671 12.15 -29.65 25.85
N ALA A 672 12.35 -29.35 27.13
CA ALA A 672 11.43 -29.73 28.18
C ALA A 672 11.33 -28.62 29.23
N LEU A 673 10.11 -28.18 29.51
CA LEU A 673 9.79 -27.16 30.50
C LEU A 673 8.90 -27.77 31.58
N GLU A 674 9.25 -27.56 32.85
CA GLU A 674 8.49 -28.04 34.00
C GLU A 674 7.70 -26.90 34.62
N PHE A 675 6.43 -27.16 34.91
CA PHE A 675 5.47 -26.22 35.48
C PHE A 675 4.89 -26.76 36.77
N SER A 676 4.87 -25.92 37.80
CA SER A 676 4.11 -26.18 39.03
C SER A 676 2.64 -25.77 38.82
N ARG A 677 1.72 -26.56 39.39
CA ARG A 677 0.28 -26.31 39.33
C ARG A 677 -0.31 -26.31 40.74
N PRO A 678 -1.26 -25.42 41.05
CA PRO A 678 -1.98 -25.46 42.33
C PRO A 678 -2.70 -26.80 42.50
N ALA A 679 -2.41 -27.52 43.59
CA ALA A 679 -3.09 -28.76 43.97
C ALA A 679 -3.07 -29.89 42.91
N ALA A 680 -2.10 -29.90 41.99
CA ALA A 680 -1.91 -30.95 41.00
C ALA A 680 -0.42 -31.30 40.82
N ALA A 681 -0.15 -32.48 40.25
CA ALA A 681 1.22 -32.88 39.93
C ALA A 681 1.88 -31.86 38.98
N PRO A 682 3.23 -31.70 39.03
CA PRO A 682 3.94 -30.90 38.05
C PRO A 682 3.60 -31.34 36.63
N LEU A 683 3.48 -30.37 35.73
CA LEU A 683 3.23 -30.60 34.32
C LEU A 683 4.53 -30.40 33.57
N THR A 684 4.90 -31.37 32.73
CA THR A 684 6.06 -31.22 31.84
C THR A 684 5.59 -31.03 30.41
N VAL A 685 6.15 -30.05 29.73
CA VAL A 685 5.90 -29.81 28.30
C VAL A 685 7.16 -30.13 27.52
N ARG A 686 7.09 -31.07 26.59
CA ARG A 686 8.24 -31.55 25.80
C ARG A 686 8.01 -31.40 24.31
N TRP A 687 9.07 -31.09 23.56
CA TRP A 687 9.04 -31.12 22.09
C TRP A 687 10.44 -31.27 21.49
N THR A 688 10.46 -31.57 20.20
CA THR A 688 11.65 -31.52 19.34
C THR A 688 11.51 -30.38 18.33
N LEU A 689 12.58 -30.07 17.59
CA LEU A 689 12.52 -29.09 16.49
C LEU A 689 11.45 -29.43 15.42
N ALA A 690 11.03 -30.68 15.30
CA ALA A 690 10.06 -31.15 14.32
C ALA A 690 8.67 -31.47 14.90
N SER A 691 8.49 -31.45 16.22
CA SER A 691 7.22 -31.83 16.86
C SER A 691 6.49 -30.64 17.47
N ALA A 692 5.19 -30.81 17.66
CA ALA A 692 4.40 -29.94 18.52
C ALA A 692 4.73 -30.19 20.00
N PRO A 693 4.43 -29.24 20.90
CA PRO A 693 4.50 -29.45 22.35
C PRO A 693 3.54 -30.52 22.84
N GLU A 694 4.08 -31.49 23.57
CA GLU A 694 3.36 -32.56 24.25
C GLU A 694 3.35 -32.32 25.76
N PHE A 695 2.19 -32.53 26.39
CA PHE A 695 1.93 -32.25 27.80
C PHE A 695 1.84 -33.58 28.56
N SER A 696 2.75 -33.81 29.50
CA SER A 696 2.83 -35.03 30.32
C SER A 696 2.81 -34.74 31.81
#